data_AF-A0A9L0R8C6-F1
#
_entry.id   AF-A0A9L0R8C6-F1
#
_cell.length_a   1.000
_cell.length_b   1.000
_cell.length_c   1.000
_cell.angle_alpha   90.00
_cell.angle_beta   90.00
_cell.angle_gamma   90.00
#
_symmetry.space_group_name_H-M   'P 1'
#
loop_
_entity.id
_entity.type
_entity.pdbx_description
1 polymer ?
#
loop_
_entity_poly.entity_id
_entity_poly.type
_entity_poly.pdbx_seq_one_letter_code
_entity_poly.pdbx_strand_id
1 'polypeptide(L)'
;MDWQPDEQGLQQVLQLLKDSQSPNTATQRIVQDKLKQLNQFPDFNNYLIFVLTRLKSEDEPTRSLSGLILKNNVKAHYQSFPPPVADFIKQECLNNIGDASSLIRATIGILITTIASKGELQMWPELLPQLCNLLNSEDYNTCEGAFGALQKICEDSSELLDSDALNRPLNVMIPKFLQFFKHCSPKIRSHAIACVNQFIMDRAQALMDNIDTFIEHLFALAVDDDPEVRKNVCRALVMLLEVRIDRLIPHMHSIIQYMLQRTQDHDENVALEACEFWLTLAEQPICKEVLASHLVQLIPILVNGMKYSEIDIILLKGDVEEDEAVPDSEQDIKPRFHKSRTVTLPHEAERPDGSEDAEDDDDDDALSDWNLRKCSAAALDVLANVFREELLPHLLPLLKGLLFHPEWVVKESGILVLGAIAEGCMQGMVPYLPELIPHLIQCLSDKKALVRSIACWTLSRYAHWVVSQPPDMHLKPLMTELLKRILDGNKRVQEAACSAFATLEEEACTELVPYLSYILDTLVFAFGKYQHKNLLILYDAIGTLADSVGHHLNQPEYIQKLMPPLIQKWNELKDEDKDLFPLLECLSSVATALQSGFLPYCEPVYQRCVTLVQKTLAQAMVSAPPMPPPALLLLPQRGPVPSPASLPQLCPDVHPAPRAVRGTRQGLHDCGAGPAQWPGRGPGWPRGTAGGPQQHHDPALPVHAGLNARGPAELLRPPGRPHQSLLHPCQALYR
;
A
#
# COMPACT_ATOMS: atom_id res chain seq x y z
N MET A 1 49.36 15.71 -14.43
CA MET A 1 50.27 14.56 -14.43
C MET A 1 49.40 13.36 -14.20
N ASP A 2 49.45 12.38 -15.10
CA ASP A 2 48.60 11.21 -14.98
C ASP A 2 49.13 10.34 -13.86
N TRP A 3 48.24 9.87 -12.98
CA TRP A 3 48.60 8.96 -11.91
C TRP A 3 49.09 7.62 -12.50
N GLN A 4 50.09 7.01 -11.88
CA GLN A 4 50.64 5.72 -12.25
C GLN A 4 50.81 4.85 -11.00
N PRO A 5 50.46 3.55 -11.06
CA PRO A 5 50.66 2.65 -9.94
C PRO A 5 52.14 2.37 -9.72
N ASP A 6 52.54 2.21 -8.45
CA ASP A 6 53.77 1.50 -8.10
C ASP A 6 53.55 -0.02 -8.25
N GLU A 7 54.51 -0.75 -8.83
CA GLU A 7 54.37 -2.21 -9.07
C GLU A 7 54.22 -3.01 -7.77
N GLN A 8 54.94 -2.62 -6.71
CA GLN A 8 54.87 -3.29 -5.41
C GLN A 8 53.53 -2.99 -4.71
N GLY A 9 53.04 -1.76 -4.81
CA GLY A 9 51.70 -1.37 -4.36
C GLY A 9 50.60 -2.15 -5.09
N LEU A 10 50.66 -2.21 -6.42
CA LEU A 10 49.69 -2.92 -7.24
C LEU A 10 49.65 -4.42 -6.91
N GLN A 11 50.82 -5.06 -6.75
CA GLN A 11 50.89 -6.47 -6.37
C GLN A 11 50.24 -6.75 -5.00
N GLN A 12 50.38 -5.84 -4.03
CA GLN A 12 49.73 -5.97 -2.72
C GLN A 12 48.20 -5.84 -2.82
N VAL A 13 47.70 -4.90 -3.63
CA VAL A 13 46.26 -4.74 -3.87
C VAL A 13 45.68 -5.97 -4.58
N LEU A 14 46.37 -6.52 -5.58
CA LEU A 14 45.95 -7.74 -6.26
C LEU A 14 45.94 -8.96 -5.34
N GLN A 15 46.92 -9.11 -4.45
CA GLN A 15 46.89 -10.17 -3.44
C GLN A 15 45.71 -10.00 -2.49
N LEU A 16 45.41 -8.78 -2.05
CA LEU A 16 44.26 -8.49 -1.18
C LEU A 16 42.92 -8.82 -1.86
N LEU A 17 42.77 -8.47 -3.15
CA LEU A 17 41.58 -8.79 -3.95
C LEU A 17 41.43 -10.30 -4.21
N LYS A 18 42.53 -11.06 -4.29
CA LYS A 18 42.50 -12.53 -4.38
C LYS A 18 42.21 -13.18 -3.03
N ASP A 19 42.80 -12.68 -1.94
CA ASP A 19 42.51 -13.12 -0.57
C ASP A 19 41.03 -12.87 -0.20
N SER A 20 40.43 -11.77 -0.69
CA SER A 20 39.02 -11.43 -0.43
C SER A 20 38.01 -12.41 -1.04
N GLN A 21 38.41 -13.12 -2.11
CA GLN A 21 37.62 -14.17 -2.77
C GLN A 21 37.84 -15.55 -2.15
N SER A 22 38.70 -15.67 -1.12
CA SER A 22 38.94 -16.92 -0.43
C SER A 22 37.68 -17.41 0.31
N PRO A 23 37.33 -18.71 0.24
CA PRO A 23 36.25 -19.29 1.03
C PRO A 23 36.58 -19.40 2.52
N ASN A 24 37.81 -19.09 2.94
CA ASN A 24 38.23 -19.17 4.33
C ASN A 24 37.83 -17.92 5.14
N THR A 25 36.91 -18.09 6.09
CA THR A 25 36.41 -17.02 6.98
C THR A 25 37.52 -16.31 7.77
N ALA A 26 38.61 -17.00 8.15
CA ALA A 26 39.73 -16.37 8.84
C ALA A 26 40.51 -15.43 7.90
N THR A 27 40.70 -15.84 6.64
CA THR A 27 41.28 -14.98 5.59
C THR A 27 40.38 -13.77 5.34
N GLN A 28 39.07 -13.97 5.19
CA GLN A 28 38.11 -12.87 4.96
C GLN A 28 38.12 -11.83 6.08
N ARG A 29 38.22 -12.23 7.36
CA ARG A 29 38.36 -11.28 8.50
C ARG A 29 39.64 -10.46 8.40
N ILE A 30 40.78 -11.10 8.13
CA ILE A 30 42.08 -10.42 7.97
C ILE A 30 42.02 -9.43 6.80
N VAL A 31 41.36 -9.80 5.69
CA VAL A 31 41.15 -8.92 4.53
C VAL A 31 40.26 -7.73 4.89
N GLN A 32 39.15 -7.93 5.61
CA GLN A 32 38.29 -6.82 6.05
C GLN A 32 39.04 -5.81 6.92
N ASP A 33 39.87 -6.27 7.85
CA ASP A 33 40.64 -5.36 8.71
C ASP A 33 41.76 -4.64 7.92
N LYS A 34 42.41 -5.31 6.96
CA LYS A 34 43.33 -4.65 6.01
C LYS A 34 42.62 -3.60 5.13
N LEU A 35 41.43 -3.90 4.62
CA LEU A 35 40.63 -2.96 3.83
C LEU A 35 40.26 -1.72 4.65
N LYS A 36 39.82 -1.87 5.91
CA LYS A 36 39.55 -0.74 6.82
C LYS A 36 40.77 0.15 7.05
N GLN A 37 41.98 -0.42 7.07
CA GLN A 37 43.23 0.34 7.19
C GLN A 37 43.56 1.06 5.88
N LEU A 38 43.51 0.37 4.74
CA LEU A 38 43.83 0.93 3.43
C LEU A 38 42.84 2.01 2.97
N ASN A 39 41.57 1.90 3.35
CA ASN A 39 40.53 2.91 3.08
C ASN A 39 40.83 4.29 3.68
N GLN A 40 41.75 4.39 4.64
CA GLN A 40 42.19 5.68 5.21
C GLN A 40 43.15 6.44 4.28
N PHE A 41 43.72 5.77 3.27
CA PHE A 41 44.66 6.36 2.32
C PHE A 41 43.94 6.66 1.00
N PRO A 42 43.76 7.93 0.60
CA PRO A 42 43.01 8.25 -0.61
C PRO A 42 43.58 7.61 -1.89
N ASP A 43 44.90 7.43 -1.94
CA ASP A 43 45.60 6.82 -3.08
C ASP A 43 45.22 5.34 -3.31
N PHE A 44 44.76 4.62 -2.29
CA PHE A 44 44.24 3.25 -2.45
C PHE A 44 43.08 3.19 -3.46
N ASN A 45 42.26 4.26 -3.51
CA ASN A 45 41.14 4.35 -4.45
C ASN A 45 41.62 4.48 -5.91
N ASN A 46 42.81 5.05 -6.16
CA ASN A 46 43.43 5.10 -7.49
C ASN A 46 43.83 3.70 -7.96
N TYR A 47 44.40 2.85 -7.08
CA TYR A 47 44.67 1.44 -7.40
C TYR A 47 43.37 0.68 -7.69
N LEU A 48 42.30 0.92 -6.91
CA LEU A 48 41.03 0.21 -7.11
C LEU A 48 40.40 0.52 -8.48
N ILE A 49 40.37 1.78 -8.91
CA ILE A 49 39.87 2.14 -10.24
C ILE A 49 40.80 1.64 -11.35
N PHE A 50 42.12 1.71 -11.16
CA PHE A 50 43.10 1.21 -12.14
C PHE A 50 42.95 -0.31 -12.39
N VAL A 51 42.73 -1.10 -11.33
CA VAL A 51 42.47 -2.54 -11.48
C VAL A 51 41.16 -2.79 -12.24
N LEU A 52 40.09 -2.06 -11.93
CA LEU A 52 38.82 -2.17 -12.67
C LEU A 52 38.99 -1.84 -14.16
N THR A 53 39.62 -0.71 -14.48
CA THR A 53 39.59 -0.13 -15.83
C THR A 53 40.80 -0.49 -16.70
N ARG A 54 42.03 -0.37 -16.20
CA ARG A 54 43.26 -0.49 -17.00
C ARG A 54 43.82 -1.91 -17.02
N LEU A 55 43.69 -2.67 -15.93
CA LEU A 55 44.35 -3.98 -15.78
C LEU A 55 43.55 -5.12 -16.44
N LYS A 56 43.40 -5.08 -17.77
CA LYS A 56 42.67 -6.09 -18.57
C LYS A 56 43.26 -7.51 -18.54
N SER A 57 44.41 -7.72 -17.88
CA SER A 57 45.06 -9.02 -17.70
C SER A 57 44.51 -9.84 -16.52
N GLU A 58 43.82 -9.20 -15.58
CA GLU A 58 43.13 -9.88 -14.47
C GLU A 58 41.69 -10.25 -14.86
N ASP A 59 41.12 -11.24 -14.17
CA ASP A 59 39.77 -11.73 -14.47
C ASP A 59 38.66 -10.72 -14.13
N GLU A 60 37.50 -10.89 -14.78
CA GLU A 60 36.35 -10.01 -14.62
C GLU A 60 35.81 -9.94 -13.17
N PRO A 61 35.73 -11.06 -12.41
CA PRO A 61 35.34 -11.02 -10.99
C PRO A 61 36.28 -10.16 -10.14
N THR A 62 37.61 -10.30 -10.28
CA THR A 62 38.60 -9.53 -9.53
C THR A 62 38.54 -8.05 -9.88
N ARG A 63 38.44 -7.73 -11.18
CA ARG A 63 38.26 -6.35 -11.67
C ARG A 63 36.97 -5.73 -11.14
N SER A 64 35.85 -6.44 -11.21
CA SER A 64 34.54 -5.98 -10.73
C SER A 64 34.53 -5.79 -9.21
N LEU A 65 35.08 -6.72 -8.45
CA LEU A 65 35.20 -6.63 -6.99
C LEU A 65 36.00 -5.40 -6.55
N SER A 66 37.08 -5.06 -7.27
CA SER A 66 37.82 -3.81 -7.06
C SER A 66 36.92 -2.58 -7.18
N GLY A 67 36.07 -2.53 -8.22
CA GLY A 67 35.09 -1.47 -8.40
C GLY A 67 33.99 -1.44 -7.33
N LEU A 68 33.53 -2.59 -6.84
CA LEU A 68 32.53 -2.67 -5.77
C LEU A 68 33.08 -2.24 -4.40
N ILE A 69 34.35 -2.51 -4.10
CA ILE A 69 35.04 -1.97 -2.92
C ILE A 69 35.16 -0.45 -3.06
N LEU A 70 35.58 0.06 -4.22
CA LEU A 70 35.64 1.50 -4.50
C LEU A 70 34.27 2.17 -4.33
N LYS A 71 33.19 1.54 -4.81
CA LYS A 71 31.81 2.04 -4.63
C LYS A 71 31.45 2.19 -3.15
N ASN A 72 31.83 1.23 -2.31
CA ASN A 72 31.60 1.32 -0.86
C ASN A 72 32.44 2.46 -0.23
N ASN A 73 33.68 2.66 -0.69
CA ASN A 73 34.53 3.77 -0.25
C ASN A 73 33.95 5.14 -0.65
N VAL A 74 33.46 5.30 -1.88
CA VAL A 74 32.71 6.48 -2.31
C VAL A 74 31.48 6.68 -1.41
N LYS A 75 30.66 5.64 -1.19
CA LYS A 75 29.44 5.75 -0.38
C LYS A 75 29.70 6.22 1.06
N ALA A 76 30.84 5.85 1.66
CA ALA A 76 31.19 6.19 3.04
C ALA A 76 32.05 7.46 3.19
N HIS A 77 32.90 7.78 2.21
CA HIS A 77 34.03 8.71 2.40
C HIS A 77 34.25 9.70 1.24
N TYR A 78 33.37 9.80 0.24
CA TYR A 78 33.59 10.67 -0.93
C TYR A 78 33.91 12.14 -0.58
N GLN A 79 33.28 12.70 0.46
CA GLN A 79 33.55 14.07 0.92
C GLN A 79 34.99 14.30 1.41
N SER A 80 35.72 13.24 1.79
CA SER A 80 37.14 13.32 2.17
C SER A 80 38.11 13.00 1.02
N PHE A 81 37.61 12.74 -0.20
CA PHE A 81 38.49 12.43 -1.33
C PHE A 81 39.19 13.72 -1.82
N PRO A 82 40.53 13.71 -1.99
CA PRO A 82 41.23 14.81 -2.65
C PRO A 82 40.72 14.98 -4.09
N PRO A 83 40.54 16.22 -4.60
CA PRO A 83 40.05 16.45 -5.96
C PRO A 83 40.80 15.66 -7.06
N PRO A 84 42.15 15.54 -7.04
CA PRO A 84 42.86 14.74 -8.05
C PRO A 84 42.49 13.25 -8.07
N VAL A 85 42.12 12.67 -6.92
CA VAL A 85 41.66 11.28 -6.81
C VAL A 85 40.24 11.15 -7.37
N ALA A 86 39.35 12.07 -6.98
CA ALA A 86 37.98 12.08 -7.49
C ALA A 86 37.94 12.28 -9.01
N ASP A 87 38.71 13.22 -9.55
CA ASP A 87 38.74 13.52 -10.98
C ASP A 87 39.39 12.41 -11.81
N PHE A 88 40.42 11.73 -11.28
CA PHE A 88 40.97 10.52 -11.91
C PHE A 88 39.92 9.39 -11.99
N ILE A 89 39.20 9.13 -10.90
CA ILE A 89 38.13 8.11 -10.88
C ILE A 89 37.01 8.47 -11.88
N LYS A 90 36.56 9.72 -11.90
CA LYS A 90 35.54 10.23 -12.85
C LYS A 90 35.96 10.00 -14.31
N GLN A 91 37.20 10.36 -14.65
CA GLN A 91 37.74 10.20 -16.01
C GLN A 91 37.87 8.72 -16.40
N GLU A 92 38.41 7.88 -15.53
CA GLU A 92 38.55 6.44 -15.79
C GLU A 92 37.19 5.75 -15.98
N CYS A 93 36.18 6.11 -15.20
CA CYS A 93 34.82 5.59 -15.36
C CYS A 93 34.25 5.95 -16.75
N LEU A 94 34.28 7.23 -17.14
CA LEU A 94 33.74 7.69 -18.41
C LEU A 94 34.47 7.10 -19.62
N ASN A 95 35.81 7.02 -19.56
CA ASN A 95 36.63 6.46 -20.63
C ASN A 95 36.46 4.94 -20.82
N ASN A 96 35.94 4.22 -19.82
CA ASN A 96 35.78 2.76 -19.85
C ASN A 96 34.33 2.30 -19.78
N ILE A 97 33.35 3.21 -19.90
CA ILE A 97 31.92 2.89 -19.82
C ILE A 97 31.47 1.88 -20.88
N GLY A 98 32.20 1.78 -22.00
CA GLY A 98 32.03 0.80 -23.06
C GLY A 98 32.96 -0.43 -22.98
N ASP A 99 33.41 -0.86 -21.80
CA ASP A 99 34.17 -2.11 -21.64
C ASP A 99 33.43 -3.29 -22.29
N ALA A 100 34.13 -4.25 -22.88
CA ALA A 100 33.51 -5.38 -23.57
C ALA A 100 32.69 -6.29 -22.62
N SER A 101 33.09 -6.40 -21.35
CA SER A 101 32.35 -7.17 -20.34
C SER A 101 31.17 -6.38 -19.79
N SER A 102 29.97 -6.96 -19.88
CA SER A 102 28.75 -6.39 -19.29
C SER A 102 28.84 -6.28 -17.76
N LEU A 103 29.57 -7.16 -17.09
CA LEU A 103 29.82 -7.08 -15.65
C LEU A 103 30.65 -5.83 -15.30
N ILE A 104 31.68 -5.54 -16.10
CA ILE A 104 32.51 -4.35 -15.90
C ILE A 104 31.74 -3.07 -16.21
N ARG A 105 30.95 -3.04 -17.30
CA ARG A 105 30.06 -1.89 -17.60
C ARG A 105 29.07 -1.62 -16.48
N ALA A 106 28.43 -2.66 -15.95
CA ALA A 106 27.51 -2.53 -14.81
C ALA A 106 28.22 -1.93 -13.57
N THR A 107 29.41 -2.43 -13.22
CA THR A 107 30.18 -1.91 -12.08
C THR A 107 30.65 -0.46 -12.31
N ILE A 108 31.01 -0.08 -13.54
CA ILE A 108 31.34 1.31 -13.89
C ILE A 108 30.10 2.21 -13.80
N GLY A 109 28.94 1.77 -14.31
CA GLY A 109 27.68 2.50 -14.19
C GLY A 109 27.29 2.74 -12.73
N ILE A 110 27.39 1.70 -11.89
CA ILE A 110 27.16 1.78 -10.43
C ILE A 110 28.14 2.76 -9.75
N LEU A 111 29.40 2.83 -10.20
CA LEU A 111 30.36 3.82 -9.68
C LEU A 111 29.96 5.25 -10.09
N ILE A 112 29.62 5.48 -11.35
CA ILE A 112 29.17 6.78 -11.85
C ILE A 112 27.95 7.27 -11.07
N THR A 113 26.95 6.42 -10.87
CA THR A 113 25.71 6.81 -10.15
C THR A 113 25.95 7.02 -8.67
N THR A 114 26.79 6.19 -8.03
CA THR A 114 27.18 6.40 -6.62
C THR A 114 27.94 7.72 -6.44
N ILE A 115 28.83 8.07 -7.38
CA ILE A 115 29.57 9.35 -7.36
C ILE A 115 28.60 10.53 -7.58
N ALA A 116 27.67 10.43 -8.53
CA ALA A 116 26.66 11.46 -8.78
C ALA A 116 25.74 11.69 -7.55
N SER A 117 25.29 10.61 -6.92
CA SER A 117 24.44 10.65 -5.71
C SER A 117 25.17 11.20 -4.48
N LYS A 118 26.44 10.80 -4.25
CA LYS A 118 27.19 11.17 -3.03
C LYS A 118 28.05 12.41 -3.17
N GLY A 119 28.35 12.82 -4.39
CA GLY A 119 29.09 14.03 -4.70
C GLY A 119 28.22 15.24 -5.05
N GLU A 120 26.90 15.05 -5.11
CA GLU A 120 25.92 15.97 -5.69
C GLU A 120 26.12 16.15 -7.22
N LEU A 121 25.07 15.93 -8.00
CA LEU A 121 25.12 15.97 -9.47
C LEU A 121 25.59 17.34 -10.01
N GLN A 122 25.32 18.42 -9.26
CA GLN A 122 25.77 19.79 -9.55
C GLN A 122 27.30 19.94 -9.53
N MET A 123 28.02 19.11 -8.76
CA MET A 123 29.49 19.11 -8.64
C MET A 123 30.18 18.29 -9.74
N TRP A 124 29.42 17.70 -10.67
CA TRP A 124 29.94 17.05 -11.87
C TRP A 124 29.18 17.52 -13.13
N PRO A 125 29.24 18.82 -13.47
CA PRO A 125 28.41 19.42 -14.51
C PRO A 125 28.67 18.85 -15.92
N GLU A 126 29.84 18.26 -16.14
CA GLU A 126 30.21 17.62 -17.41
C GLU A 126 29.54 16.24 -17.63
N LEU A 127 29.03 15.60 -16.56
CA LEU A 127 28.56 14.21 -16.60
C LEU A 127 27.42 14.00 -17.58
N LEU A 128 26.30 14.73 -17.42
CA LEU A 128 25.13 14.54 -18.29
C LEU A 128 25.43 14.88 -19.76
N PRO A 129 26.12 16.01 -20.09
CA PRO A 129 26.54 16.28 -21.46
C PRO A 129 27.46 15.19 -22.04
N GLN A 130 28.43 14.68 -21.28
CA GLN A 130 29.34 13.63 -21.76
C GLN A 130 28.59 12.31 -21.99
N LEU A 131 27.74 11.87 -21.07
CA LEU A 131 26.90 10.67 -21.25
C LEU A 131 25.96 10.82 -22.48
N CYS A 132 25.31 11.96 -22.65
CA CYS A 132 24.45 12.22 -23.82
C CYS A 132 25.24 12.24 -25.13
N ASN A 133 26.51 12.67 -25.12
CA ASN A 133 27.38 12.61 -26.27
C ASN A 133 27.79 11.16 -26.58
N LEU A 134 28.09 10.35 -25.56
CA LEU A 134 28.46 8.93 -25.68
C LEU A 134 27.33 8.05 -26.25
N LEU A 135 26.07 8.47 -26.12
CA LEU A 135 24.93 7.83 -26.83
C LEU A 135 25.08 7.88 -28.37
N ASN A 136 25.85 8.83 -28.91
CA ASN A 136 26.12 8.93 -30.36
C ASN A 136 27.34 8.12 -30.81
N SER A 137 27.95 7.32 -29.92
CA SER A 137 29.07 6.45 -30.28
C SER A 137 28.63 5.37 -31.28
N GLU A 138 29.50 5.06 -32.25
CA GLU A 138 29.33 3.90 -33.13
C GLU A 138 29.55 2.57 -32.40
N ASP A 139 30.24 2.57 -31.25
CA ASP A 139 30.38 1.38 -30.41
C ASP A 139 29.13 1.14 -29.55
N TYR A 140 28.53 -0.02 -29.77
CA TYR A 140 27.36 -0.52 -29.06
C TYR A 140 27.56 -0.56 -27.54
N ASN A 141 28.73 -1.01 -27.06
CA ASN A 141 28.97 -1.16 -25.62
C ASN A 141 29.05 0.21 -24.92
N THR A 142 29.66 1.20 -25.57
CA THR A 142 29.71 2.59 -25.10
C THR A 142 28.33 3.21 -25.04
N CYS A 143 27.50 3.04 -26.08
CA CYS A 143 26.13 3.54 -26.11
C CYS A 143 25.26 2.89 -25.01
N GLU A 144 25.33 1.56 -24.86
CA GLU A 144 24.57 0.80 -23.86
C GLU A 144 25.02 1.08 -22.43
N GLY A 145 26.33 1.16 -22.17
CA GLY A 145 26.86 1.54 -20.85
C GLY A 145 26.48 2.97 -20.44
N ALA A 146 26.50 3.91 -21.39
CA ALA A 146 26.03 5.28 -21.16
C ALA A 146 24.52 5.35 -20.89
N PHE A 147 23.71 4.55 -21.60
CA PHE A 147 22.27 4.41 -21.30
C PHE A 147 22.01 3.83 -19.91
N GLY A 148 22.71 2.77 -19.51
CA GLY A 148 22.57 2.17 -18.17
C GLY A 148 22.92 3.14 -17.05
N ALA A 149 23.97 3.97 -17.22
CA ALA A 149 24.29 5.03 -16.27
C ALA A 149 23.22 6.13 -16.24
N LEU A 150 22.74 6.57 -17.41
CA LEU A 150 21.69 7.60 -17.50
C LEU A 150 20.37 7.14 -16.89
N GLN A 151 19.93 5.89 -17.13
CA GLN A 151 18.71 5.34 -16.54
C GLN A 151 18.76 5.41 -15.01
N LYS A 152 19.84 4.91 -14.41
CA LYS A 152 19.99 4.91 -12.95
C LYS A 152 20.08 6.34 -12.37
N ILE A 153 20.66 7.30 -13.10
CA ILE A 153 20.63 8.73 -12.72
C ILE A 153 19.20 9.32 -12.82
N CYS A 154 18.40 8.91 -13.82
CA CYS A 154 17.01 9.34 -13.93
C CYS A 154 16.16 8.77 -12.78
N GLU A 155 16.38 7.52 -12.38
CA GLU A 155 15.73 6.88 -11.23
C GLU A 155 16.14 7.52 -9.89
N ASP A 156 17.44 7.77 -9.67
CA ASP A 156 17.96 8.24 -8.38
C ASP A 156 17.90 9.77 -8.20
N SER A 157 17.51 10.54 -9.22
CA SER A 157 17.62 12.01 -9.22
C SER A 157 16.61 12.72 -10.14
N SER A 158 15.41 12.16 -10.37
CA SER A 158 14.40 12.73 -11.27
C SER A 158 14.11 14.22 -11.01
N GLU A 159 13.81 14.57 -9.75
CA GLU A 159 13.50 15.93 -9.28
C GLU A 159 14.60 16.96 -9.64
N LEU A 160 15.87 16.55 -9.51
CA LEU A 160 17.01 17.44 -9.77
C LEU A 160 17.17 17.74 -11.27
N LEU A 161 16.74 16.83 -12.14
CA LEU A 161 16.93 16.95 -13.59
C LEU A 161 15.97 17.95 -14.24
N ASP A 162 14.77 18.18 -13.70
CA ASP A 162 13.88 19.27 -14.15
C ASP A 162 14.19 20.62 -13.47
N SER A 163 15.12 20.64 -12.50
CA SER A 163 15.45 21.83 -11.73
C SER A 163 16.25 22.88 -12.52
N ASP A 164 16.01 24.16 -12.21
CA ASP A 164 16.80 25.29 -12.72
C ASP A 164 18.28 25.23 -12.27
N ALA A 165 18.59 24.53 -11.18
CA ALA A 165 19.95 24.41 -10.63
C ALA A 165 20.92 23.67 -11.57
N LEU A 166 20.42 22.75 -12.41
CA LEU A 166 21.20 22.08 -13.45
C LEU A 166 20.99 22.70 -14.84
N ASN A 167 20.32 23.85 -14.93
CA ASN A 167 19.92 24.48 -16.20
C ASN A 167 19.01 23.57 -17.06
N ARG A 168 18.08 22.85 -16.41
CA ARG A 168 17.04 21.99 -17.01
C ARG A 168 17.57 21.00 -18.08
N PRO A 169 18.46 20.06 -17.73
CA PRO A 169 19.04 19.12 -18.67
C PRO A 169 18.01 18.25 -19.43
N LEU A 170 16.82 18.02 -18.85
CA LEU A 170 15.74 17.26 -19.51
C LEU A 170 15.30 17.83 -20.86
N ASN A 171 15.40 19.16 -21.05
CA ASN A 171 15.10 19.82 -22.32
C ASN A 171 15.95 19.29 -23.50
N VAL A 172 17.13 18.72 -23.21
CA VAL A 172 18.00 18.08 -24.20
C VAL A 172 17.89 16.55 -24.12
N MET A 173 17.83 16.00 -22.91
CA MET A 173 17.83 14.55 -22.69
C MET A 173 16.58 13.86 -23.23
N ILE A 174 15.38 14.39 -22.96
CA ILE A 174 14.13 13.71 -23.35
C ILE A 174 13.96 13.64 -24.88
N PRO A 175 14.10 14.74 -25.66
CA PRO A 175 14.10 14.66 -27.12
C PRO A 175 15.19 13.74 -27.68
N LYS A 176 16.30 13.58 -26.96
CA LYS A 176 17.39 12.66 -27.35
C LYS A 176 17.01 11.20 -27.09
N PHE A 177 16.41 10.86 -25.95
CA PHE A 177 15.93 9.51 -25.64
C PHE A 177 14.87 9.04 -26.63
N LEU A 178 13.90 9.89 -27.01
CA LEU A 178 12.86 9.57 -27.99
C LEU A 178 13.41 9.16 -29.37
N GLN A 179 14.63 9.58 -29.74
CA GLN A 179 15.29 9.12 -30.98
C GLN A 179 15.66 7.63 -30.92
N PHE A 180 16.02 7.12 -29.75
CA PHE A 180 16.46 5.74 -29.54
C PHE A 180 15.32 4.73 -29.40
N PHE A 181 14.06 5.18 -29.34
CA PHE A 181 12.90 4.28 -29.41
C PHE A 181 12.87 3.51 -30.75
N LYS A 182 13.43 4.08 -31.82
CA LYS A 182 13.56 3.44 -33.15
C LYS A 182 14.89 2.69 -33.34
N HIS A 183 15.66 2.46 -32.27
CA HIS A 183 16.99 1.82 -32.34
C HIS A 183 16.89 0.30 -32.62
N CYS A 184 17.88 -0.28 -33.31
CA CYS A 184 17.86 -1.68 -33.73
C CYS A 184 17.98 -2.68 -32.56
N SER A 185 18.80 -2.38 -31.55
CA SER A 185 18.91 -3.21 -30.33
C SER A 185 17.73 -2.98 -29.37
N PRO A 186 17.01 -4.05 -28.95
CA PRO A 186 15.90 -3.93 -27.99
C PRO A 186 16.36 -3.40 -26.64
N LYS A 187 17.57 -3.74 -26.18
CA LYS A 187 18.10 -3.26 -24.90
C LYS A 187 18.21 -1.73 -24.84
N ILE A 188 18.61 -1.11 -25.96
CA ILE A 188 18.67 0.36 -26.06
C ILE A 188 17.26 0.98 -26.16
N ARG A 189 16.30 0.30 -26.80
CA ARG A 189 14.88 0.73 -26.78
C ARG A 189 14.32 0.70 -25.36
N SER A 190 14.53 -0.40 -24.63
CA SER A 190 14.17 -0.55 -23.21
C SER A 190 14.76 0.58 -22.36
N HIS A 191 16.09 0.80 -22.38
CA HIS A 191 16.72 1.88 -21.63
C HIS A 191 16.14 3.26 -21.99
N ALA A 192 15.87 3.54 -23.27
CA ALA A 192 15.29 4.80 -23.69
C ALA A 192 13.88 5.03 -23.13
N ILE A 193 13.03 4.01 -23.10
CA ILE A 193 11.68 4.09 -22.50
C ILE A 193 11.79 4.20 -20.99
N ALA A 194 12.60 3.36 -20.34
CA ALA A 194 12.79 3.34 -18.90
C ALA A 194 13.30 4.70 -18.35
N CYS A 195 14.19 5.38 -19.08
CA CYS A 195 14.60 6.75 -18.79
C CYS A 195 13.43 7.74 -18.86
N VAL A 196 12.60 7.69 -19.91
CA VAL A 196 11.48 8.62 -20.08
C VAL A 196 10.37 8.38 -19.05
N ASN A 197 10.13 7.12 -18.66
CA ASN A 197 9.10 6.74 -17.69
C ASN A 197 9.29 7.42 -16.32
N GLN A 198 10.54 7.70 -15.90
CA GLN A 198 10.83 8.39 -14.63
C GLN A 198 10.22 9.80 -14.55
N PHE A 199 9.86 10.41 -15.69
CA PHE A 199 9.41 11.81 -15.78
C PHE A 199 7.92 11.96 -16.10
N ILE A 200 7.16 10.85 -16.20
CA ILE A 200 5.73 10.89 -16.52
C ILE A 200 4.92 11.41 -15.34
N MET A 201 5.11 10.81 -14.15
CA MET A 201 4.37 11.14 -12.93
C MET A 201 4.63 12.57 -12.44
N ASP A 202 5.88 13.00 -12.45
CA ASP A 202 6.32 14.37 -12.11
C ASP A 202 5.82 15.43 -13.11
N ARG A 203 5.28 14.99 -14.26
CA ARG A 203 4.81 15.83 -15.38
C ARG A 203 5.87 16.81 -15.89
N ALA A 204 7.14 16.38 -15.91
CA ALA A 204 8.28 17.22 -16.27
C ALA A 204 8.06 17.98 -17.58
N GLN A 205 8.35 19.28 -17.59
CA GLN A 205 7.92 20.17 -18.69
C GLN A 205 8.47 19.71 -20.04
N ALA A 206 9.73 19.27 -20.07
CA ALA A 206 10.39 18.76 -21.27
C ALA A 206 9.69 17.53 -21.89
N LEU A 207 9.05 16.68 -21.07
CA LEU A 207 8.24 15.57 -21.57
C LEU A 207 6.87 16.05 -22.05
N MET A 208 6.24 16.95 -21.31
CA MET A 208 4.92 17.49 -21.65
C MET A 208 4.93 18.27 -22.96
N ASP A 209 6.02 18.95 -23.28
CA ASP A 209 6.25 19.61 -24.58
C ASP A 209 6.45 18.62 -25.75
N ASN A 210 6.83 17.37 -25.46
CA ASN A 210 7.10 16.32 -26.44
C ASN A 210 6.10 15.14 -26.36
N ILE A 211 4.97 15.32 -25.67
CA ILE A 211 4.06 14.24 -25.27
C ILE A 211 3.46 13.48 -26.45
N ASP A 212 3.09 14.19 -27.53
CA ASP A 212 2.48 13.58 -28.72
C ASP A 212 3.50 12.70 -29.47
N THR A 213 4.75 13.15 -29.54
CA THR A 213 5.88 12.37 -30.10
C THR A 213 6.13 11.11 -29.26
N PHE A 214 6.11 11.21 -27.93
CA PHE A 214 6.28 10.06 -27.04
C PHE A 214 5.19 9.01 -27.25
N ILE A 215 3.92 9.42 -27.31
CA ILE A 215 2.78 8.53 -27.53
C ILE A 215 2.86 7.85 -28.92
N GLU A 216 3.23 8.58 -29.98
CA GLU A 216 3.45 7.99 -31.32
C GLU A 216 4.51 6.88 -31.28
N HIS A 217 5.63 7.12 -30.60
CA HIS A 217 6.70 6.15 -30.47
C HIS A 217 6.32 4.94 -29.59
N LEU A 218 5.54 5.14 -28.52
CA LEU A 218 5.01 4.01 -27.72
C LEU A 218 4.12 3.09 -28.56
N PHE A 219 3.19 3.65 -29.34
CA PHE A 219 2.33 2.84 -30.22
C PHE A 219 3.11 2.12 -31.32
N ALA A 220 4.20 2.70 -31.82
CA ALA A 220 5.11 2.01 -32.74
C ALA A 220 5.84 0.82 -32.09
N LEU A 221 6.03 0.83 -30.76
CA LEU A 221 6.69 -0.23 -29.99
C LEU A 221 5.73 -1.22 -29.31
N ALA A 222 4.42 -1.03 -29.41
CA ALA A 222 3.42 -1.99 -28.91
C ALA A 222 3.55 -3.39 -29.56
N VAL A 223 4.14 -3.46 -30.76
CA VAL A 223 4.36 -4.72 -31.50
C VAL A 223 5.79 -5.29 -31.34
N ASP A 224 6.57 -4.82 -30.36
CA ASP A 224 7.92 -5.31 -30.13
C ASP A 224 7.95 -6.76 -29.60
N ASP A 225 8.84 -7.58 -30.14
CA ASP A 225 9.03 -8.98 -29.74
C ASP A 225 9.78 -9.11 -28.41
N ASP A 226 10.53 -8.09 -27.98
CA ASP A 226 11.29 -8.11 -26.73
C ASP A 226 10.40 -7.83 -25.49
N PRO A 227 10.41 -8.72 -24.47
CA PRO A 227 9.53 -8.58 -23.31
C PRO A 227 9.88 -7.36 -22.45
N GLU A 228 11.16 -7.00 -22.33
CA GLU A 228 11.57 -5.84 -21.53
C GLU A 228 11.12 -4.53 -22.21
N VAL A 229 11.12 -4.47 -23.55
CA VAL A 229 10.49 -3.36 -24.28
C VAL A 229 8.98 -3.34 -24.02
N ARG A 230 8.27 -4.46 -24.19
CA ARG A 230 6.81 -4.52 -23.94
C ARG A 230 6.43 -4.11 -22.53
N LYS A 231 7.16 -4.58 -21.52
CA LYS A 231 6.97 -4.22 -20.10
C LYS A 231 7.06 -2.70 -19.89
N ASN A 232 8.12 -2.08 -20.39
CA ASN A 232 8.30 -0.62 -20.28
C ASN A 232 7.25 0.18 -21.07
N VAL A 233 6.73 -0.34 -22.18
CA VAL A 233 5.59 0.26 -22.92
C VAL A 233 4.29 0.14 -22.13
N CYS A 234 4.01 -1.00 -21.50
CA CYS A 234 2.84 -1.17 -20.63
C CYS A 234 2.89 -0.16 -19.48
N ARG A 235 3.99 -0.13 -18.74
CA ARG A 235 4.24 0.81 -17.63
C ARG A 235 4.06 2.28 -18.04
N ALA A 236 4.59 2.65 -19.21
CA ALA A 236 4.45 4.01 -19.76
C ALA A 236 2.97 4.37 -19.99
N LEU A 237 2.17 3.45 -20.52
CA LEU A 237 0.74 3.67 -20.77
C LEU A 237 -0.08 3.70 -19.48
N VAL A 238 0.30 2.96 -18.44
CA VAL A 238 -0.30 3.05 -17.09
C VAL A 238 -0.05 4.43 -16.48
N MET A 239 1.20 4.88 -16.42
CA MET A 239 1.53 6.22 -15.91
C MET A 239 0.84 7.33 -16.71
N LEU A 240 0.82 7.24 -18.05
CA LEU A 240 0.14 8.21 -18.92
C LEU A 240 -1.39 8.22 -18.72
N LEU A 241 -1.99 7.10 -18.32
CA LEU A 241 -3.42 7.05 -18.00
C LEU A 241 -3.75 7.89 -16.78
N GLU A 242 -2.89 7.90 -15.76
CA GLU A 242 -3.09 8.69 -14.55
C GLU A 242 -2.86 10.19 -14.80
N VAL A 243 -1.76 10.57 -15.49
CA VAL A 243 -1.41 11.99 -15.66
C VAL A 243 -1.99 12.68 -16.88
N ARG A 244 -2.22 11.96 -17.99
CA ARG A 244 -2.50 12.53 -19.34
C ARG A 244 -3.54 11.71 -20.13
N ILE A 245 -4.59 11.23 -19.46
CA ILE A 245 -5.73 10.56 -20.11
C ILE A 245 -6.34 11.36 -21.28
N ASP A 246 -6.23 12.70 -21.25
CA ASP A 246 -6.66 13.60 -22.34
C ASP A 246 -6.07 13.23 -23.71
N ARG A 247 -4.84 12.71 -23.74
CA ARG A 247 -4.16 12.27 -24.97
C ARG A 247 -4.37 10.80 -25.30
N LEU A 248 -4.79 9.98 -24.34
CA LEU A 248 -5.08 8.56 -24.56
C LEU A 248 -6.51 8.32 -25.04
N ILE A 249 -7.49 9.16 -24.64
CA ILE A 249 -8.91 9.04 -25.02
C ILE A 249 -9.13 8.78 -26.53
N PRO A 250 -8.51 9.51 -27.48
CA PRO A 250 -8.69 9.27 -28.91
C PRO A 250 -8.28 7.87 -29.40
N HIS A 251 -7.41 7.19 -28.64
CA HIS A 251 -6.84 5.89 -28.95
C HIS A 251 -7.31 4.77 -27.99
N MET A 252 -8.18 5.09 -27.03
CA MET A 252 -8.51 4.24 -25.88
C MET A 252 -8.96 2.84 -26.26
N HIS A 253 -9.78 2.67 -27.30
CA HIS A 253 -10.18 1.34 -27.78
C HIS A 253 -8.98 0.49 -28.20
N SER A 254 -8.00 1.07 -28.92
CA SER A 254 -6.79 0.35 -29.34
C SER A 254 -5.88 0.03 -28.15
N ILE A 255 -5.81 0.93 -27.16
CA ILE A 255 -5.05 0.71 -25.92
C ILE A 255 -5.68 -0.43 -25.11
N ILE A 256 -7.01 -0.44 -24.92
CA ILE A 256 -7.72 -1.53 -24.23
C ILE A 256 -7.50 -2.86 -24.95
N GLN A 257 -7.60 -2.91 -26.28
CA GLN A 257 -7.32 -4.12 -27.06
C GLN A 257 -5.86 -4.61 -26.92
N TYR A 258 -4.90 -3.68 -26.87
CA TYR A 258 -3.50 -4.00 -26.60
C TYR A 258 -3.31 -4.56 -25.18
N MET A 259 -3.81 -3.88 -24.16
CA MET A 259 -3.66 -4.30 -22.77
C MET A 259 -4.35 -5.66 -22.51
N LEU A 260 -5.53 -5.91 -23.09
CA LEU A 260 -6.19 -7.23 -23.00
C LEU A 260 -5.30 -8.37 -23.52
N GLN A 261 -4.47 -8.11 -24.53
CA GLN A 261 -3.50 -9.08 -25.05
C GLN A 261 -2.22 -9.16 -24.22
N ARG A 262 -1.81 -8.08 -23.56
CA ARG A 262 -0.61 -8.03 -22.72
C ARG A 262 -0.83 -8.58 -21.31
N THR A 263 -2.02 -8.41 -20.71
CA THR A 263 -2.39 -9.12 -19.46
C THR A 263 -2.43 -10.64 -19.62
N GLN A 264 -2.37 -11.14 -20.87
CA GLN A 264 -2.26 -12.56 -21.23
C GLN A 264 -0.89 -12.91 -21.88
N ASP A 265 0.14 -12.07 -21.72
CA ASP A 265 1.49 -12.38 -22.21
C ASP A 265 2.08 -13.60 -21.48
N HIS A 266 3.05 -14.27 -22.11
CA HIS A 266 3.72 -15.44 -21.53
C HIS A 266 4.80 -15.04 -20.51
N ASP A 267 5.28 -13.79 -20.56
CA ASP A 267 6.13 -13.22 -19.53
C ASP A 267 5.26 -12.59 -18.43
N GLU A 268 5.32 -13.16 -17.22
CA GLU A 268 4.50 -12.72 -16.08
C GLU A 268 4.76 -11.25 -15.69
N ASN A 269 5.95 -10.71 -15.96
CA ASN A 269 6.26 -9.30 -15.68
C ASN A 269 5.53 -8.38 -16.68
N VAL A 270 5.46 -8.78 -17.96
CA VAL A 270 4.69 -8.04 -18.98
C VAL A 270 3.19 -8.12 -18.68
N ALA A 271 2.71 -9.28 -18.21
CA ALA A 271 1.32 -9.47 -17.82
C ALA A 271 0.94 -8.65 -16.58
N LEU A 272 1.80 -8.57 -15.57
CA LEU A 272 1.64 -7.74 -14.38
C LEU A 272 1.54 -6.25 -14.72
N GLU A 273 2.52 -5.71 -15.44
CA GLU A 273 2.57 -4.28 -15.81
C GLU A 273 1.46 -3.89 -16.80
N ALA A 274 0.88 -4.86 -17.52
CA ALA A 274 -0.34 -4.67 -18.29
C ALA A 274 -1.63 -4.84 -17.47
N CYS A 275 -1.58 -5.53 -16.34
CA CYS A 275 -2.72 -5.72 -15.44
C CYS A 275 -2.98 -4.47 -14.60
N GLU A 276 -1.93 -3.74 -14.20
CA GLU A 276 -2.04 -2.47 -13.46
C GLU A 276 -2.87 -1.42 -14.22
N PHE A 277 -2.87 -1.46 -15.56
CA PHE A 277 -3.75 -0.64 -16.39
C PHE A 277 -5.23 -0.75 -16.00
N TRP A 278 -5.70 -1.93 -15.58
CA TRP A 278 -7.11 -2.11 -15.19
C TRP A 278 -7.43 -1.48 -13.84
N LEU A 279 -6.47 -1.49 -12.91
CA LEU A 279 -6.59 -0.86 -11.59
C LEU A 279 -6.62 0.67 -11.76
N THR A 280 -5.59 1.24 -12.39
CA THR A 280 -5.53 2.69 -12.69
C THR A 280 -6.70 3.15 -13.56
N LEU A 281 -7.21 2.33 -14.49
CA LEU A 281 -8.40 2.67 -15.28
C LEU A 281 -9.69 2.66 -14.47
N ALA A 282 -9.83 1.78 -13.48
CA ALA A 282 -11.04 1.67 -12.66
C ALA A 282 -11.26 2.93 -11.80
N GLU A 283 -10.18 3.56 -11.35
CA GLU A 283 -10.21 4.84 -10.63
C GLU A 283 -10.64 6.03 -11.51
N GLN A 284 -10.49 5.94 -12.83
CA GLN A 284 -10.83 7.04 -13.74
C GLN A 284 -12.35 7.17 -13.92
N PRO A 285 -12.91 8.39 -13.88
CA PRO A 285 -14.36 8.61 -13.99
C PRO A 285 -14.94 8.17 -15.35
N ILE A 286 -14.09 8.03 -16.39
CA ILE A 286 -14.48 7.56 -17.71
C ILE A 286 -14.55 6.02 -17.82
N CYS A 287 -14.13 5.27 -16.79
CA CYS A 287 -13.99 3.80 -16.82
C CYS A 287 -15.20 3.09 -17.41
N LYS A 288 -16.41 3.38 -16.91
CA LYS A 288 -17.65 2.78 -17.39
C LYS A 288 -17.86 2.95 -18.90
N GLU A 289 -17.63 4.15 -19.42
CA GLU A 289 -17.89 4.50 -20.81
C GLU A 289 -16.96 3.73 -21.77
N VAL A 290 -15.68 3.57 -21.40
CA VAL A 290 -14.67 2.93 -22.27
C VAL A 290 -14.62 1.41 -22.10
N LEU A 291 -14.89 0.90 -20.90
CA LEU A 291 -14.66 -0.50 -20.55
C LEU A 291 -15.91 -1.39 -20.64
N ALA A 292 -17.13 -0.84 -20.56
CA ALA A 292 -18.37 -1.63 -20.59
C ALA A 292 -18.49 -2.60 -21.79
N SER A 293 -18.01 -2.18 -22.98
CA SER A 293 -18.00 -3.03 -24.18
C SER A 293 -16.95 -4.15 -24.17
N HIS A 294 -16.01 -4.11 -23.23
CA HIS A 294 -14.87 -5.02 -23.11
C HIS A 294 -14.96 -5.96 -21.90
N LEU A 295 -15.86 -5.72 -20.93
CA LEU A 295 -16.02 -6.54 -19.72
C LEU A 295 -16.16 -8.04 -19.98
N VAL A 296 -16.89 -8.42 -21.04
CA VAL A 296 -17.09 -9.83 -21.45
C VAL A 296 -15.75 -10.55 -21.71
N GLN A 297 -14.72 -9.82 -22.14
CA GLN A 297 -13.38 -10.35 -22.39
C GLN A 297 -12.47 -10.16 -21.18
N LEU A 298 -12.51 -9.00 -20.52
CA LEU A 298 -11.65 -8.68 -19.38
C LEU A 298 -11.89 -9.58 -18.17
N ILE A 299 -13.15 -9.81 -17.81
CA ILE A 299 -13.48 -10.51 -16.55
C ILE A 299 -12.95 -11.96 -16.53
N PRO A 300 -13.10 -12.77 -17.59
CA PRO A 300 -12.43 -14.07 -17.66
C PRO A 300 -10.89 -14.01 -17.55
N ILE A 301 -10.24 -12.93 -18.02
CA ILE A 301 -8.79 -12.76 -17.97
C ILE A 301 -8.34 -12.51 -16.54
N LEU A 302 -8.93 -11.52 -15.85
CA LEU A 302 -8.62 -11.22 -14.45
C LEU A 302 -8.89 -12.44 -13.55
N VAL A 303 -10.05 -13.07 -13.71
CA VAL A 303 -10.43 -14.30 -12.97
C VAL A 303 -9.43 -15.45 -13.21
N ASN A 304 -8.78 -15.52 -14.37
CA ASN A 304 -7.72 -16.49 -14.61
C ASN A 304 -6.38 -16.08 -13.99
N GLY A 305 -6.02 -14.79 -14.04
CA GLY A 305 -4.82 -14.23 -13.40
C GLY A 305 -4.84 -14.36 -11.87
N MET A 306 -6.02 -14.42 -11.25
CA MET A 306 -6.22 -14.62 -9.82
C MET A 306 -5.84 -16.02 -9.29
N LYS A 307 -5.39 -16.97 -10.14
CA LYS A 307 -4.86 -18.27 -9.68
C LYS A 307 -3.43 -18.11 -9.16
N TYR A 308 -3.03 -18.91 -8.18
CA TYR A 308 -1.61 -19.02 -7.81
C TYR A 308 -0.78 -19.53 -8.98
N SER A 309 0.40 -18.94 -9.21
CA SER A 309 1.38 -19.47 -10.16
C SER A 309 1.99 -20.77 -9.62
N GLU A 310 2.62 -21.57 -10.49
CA GLU A 310 3.36 -22.77 -10.04
C GLU A 310 4.51 -22.38 -9.10
N ILE A 311 5.13 -21.22 -9.33
CA ILE A 311 6.21 -20.67 -8.50
C ILE A 311 5.68 -20.30 -7.11
N ASP A 312 4.54 -19.59 -7.03
CA ASP A 312 3.89 -19.27 -5.75
C ASP A 312 3.59 -20.55 -4.97
N ILE A 313 2.99 -21.56 -5.60
CA ILE A 313 2.66 -22.83 -4.94
C ILE A 313 3.91 -23.50 -4.35
N ILE A 314 5.06 -23.43 -5.04
CA ILE A 314 6.35 -23.94 -4.56
C ILE A 314 6.91 -23.09 -3.42
N LEU A 315 6.91 -21.76 -3.56
CA LEU A 315 7.44 -20.83 -2.55
C LEU A 315 6.63 -20.89 -1.24
N LEU A 316 5.29 -20.96 -1.36
CA LEU A 316 4.34 -21.21 -0.27
C LEU A 316 4.48 -22.61 0.37
N LYS A 317 5.47 -23.40 -0.06
CA LYS A 317 5.77 -24.78 0.37
C LYS A 317 4.64 -25.79 0.13
N GLY A 318 3.60 -25.43 -0.64
CA GLY A 318 2.61 -26.26 -1.35
C GLY A 318 1.72 -27.26 -0.59
N ASP A 319 2.15 -27.73 0.58
CA ASP A 319 1.54 -28.89 1.28
C ASP A 319 1.87 -28.96 2.78
N VAL A 320 2.40 -27.88 3.39
CA VAL A 320 2.66 -27.86 4.84
C VAL A 320 1.35 -27.59 5.60
N GLU A 321 0.53 -28.62 5.75
CA GLU A 321 -0.73 -28.56 6.52
C GLU A 321 -0.51 -28.40 8.03
N GLU A 322 0.70 -28.70 8.53
CA GLU A 322 1.07 -28.60 9.95
C GLU A 322 2.45 -27.93 10.12
N ASP A 323 2.46 -26.67 10.56
CA ASP A 323 3.68 -25.92 10.93
C ASP A 323 3.55 -25.10 12.23
N GLU A 324 2.46 -25.28 13.00
CA GLU A 324 2.20 -24.62 14.29
C GLU A 324 3.37 -24.72 15.30
N ALA A 325 4.15 -25.79 15.24
CA ALA A 325 5.27 -26.06 16.15
C ALA A 325 6.62 -25.55 15.63
N VAL A 326 6.66 -24.93 14.45
CA VAL A 326 7.88 -24.40 13.82
C VAL A 326 8.02 -22.92 14.19
N PRO A 327 9.03 -22.53 15.00
CA PRO A 327 9.25 -21.13 15.36
C PRO A 327 9.42 -20.25 14.13
N ASP A 328 8.93 -19.01 14.21
CA ASP A 328 9.12 -18.01 13.15
C ASP A 328 10.58 -17.54 13.09
N SER A 329 11.06 -17.19 11.89
CA SER A 329 12.38 -16.55 11.73
C SER A 329 12.29 -15.08 12.15
N GLU A 330 13.38 -14.53 12.70
CA GLU A 330 13.51 -13.07 12.92
C GLU A 330 13.37 -12.26 11.61
N GLN A 331 13.55 -12.92 10.45
CA GLN A 331 13.38 -12.33 9.12
C GLN A 331 11.92 -12.32 8.64
N ASP A 332 11.04 -13.13 9.23
CA ASP A 332 9.62 -13.26 8.86
C ASP A 332 8.72 -12.28 9.65
N ILE A 333 9.31 -11.53 10.59
CA ILE A 333 8.62 -10.66 11.54
C ILE A 333 8.73 -9.21 11.06
N LYS A 334 7.63 -8.66 10.52
CA LYS A 334 7.60 -7.31 9.94
C LYS A 334 7.77 -6.23 11.02
N PRO A 335 8.51 -5.13 10.77
CA PRO A 335 8.62 -4.02 11.71
C PRO A 335 7.29 -3.26 11.89
N ARG A 336 6.48 -3.62 12.88
CA ARG A 336 5.27 -2.84 13.24
C ARG A 336 5.63 -1.46 13.84
N PHE A 337 4.75 -0.48 13.60
CA PHE A 337 4.85 0.90 14.11
C PHE A 337 3.48 1.35 14.66
N HIS A 338 3.46 1.95 15.85
CA HIS A 338 2.24 2.49 16.46
C HIS A 338 1.75 3.74 15.72
N LYS A 339 0.49 3.74 15.25
CA LYS A 339 -0.22 4.91 14.70
C LYS A 339 -1.00 5.61 15.82
N SER A 340 -0.76 6.91 16.06
CA SER A 340 -1.38 7.66 17.17
C SER A 340 -2.91 7.72 17.07
N ARG A 341 -3.63 7.24 18.09
CA ARG A 341 -5.11 7.20 18.12
C ARG A 341 -5.73 8.60 18.05
N THR A 342 -6.35 8.92 16.91
CA THR A 342 -7.13 10.16 16.73
C THR A 342 -8.46 10.04 17.46
N VAL A 343 -8.82 11.04 18.29
CA VAL A 343 -10.07 11.03 19.04
C VAL A 343 -11.24 11.45 18.14
N THR A 344 -11.87 10.46 17.49
CA THR A 344 -13.16 10.62 16.82
C THR A 344 -14.32 10.56 17.83
N LEU A 345 -15.30 11.45 17.71
CA LEU A 345 -16.47 11.50 18.58
C LEU A 345 -17.60 10.62 17.99
N PRO A 346 -18.25 9.76 18.79
CA PRO A 346 -19.20 8.77 18.26
C PRO A 346 -20.62 9.32 18.07
N HIS A 347 -20.86 10.16 17.05
CA HIS A 347 -22.18 10.29 16.38
C HIS A 347 -22.15 11.20 15.14
N GLU A 348 -22.27 10.60 13.95
CA GLU A 348 -23.39 10.75 12.99
C GLU A 348 -23.05 9.96 11.71
N ALA A 349 -24.07 9.41 11.05
CA ALA A 349 -23.88 8.55 9.87
C ALA A 349 -23.37 9.32 8.64
N GLU A 350 -22.61 8.62 7.80
CA GLU A 350 -22.29 8.95 6.40
C GLU A 350 -21.71 10.35 6.13
N ARG A 351 -20.38 10.42 6.11
CA ARG A 351 -19.64 11.27 5.16
C ARG A 351 -18.57 10.45 4.45
N PRO A 352 -18.55 10.42 3.10
CA PRO A 352 -17.45 9.83 2.35
C PRO A 352 -16.30 10.84 2.31
N ASP A 353 -15.31 10.68 3.19
CA ASP A 353 -14.10 11.51 3.18
C ASP A 353 -12.89 10.72 3.73
N GLY A 354 -12.27 9.94 2.85
CA GLY A 354 -10.84 9.56 2.89
C GLY A 354 -10.30 8.97 4.20
N SER A 355 -10.84 7.83 4.65
CA SER A 355 -10.25 7.05 5.76
C SER A 355 -10.03 5.57 5.39
N GLU A 356 -9.56 5.32 4.17
CA GLU A 356 -9.19 3.99 3.67
C GLU A 356 -7.67 3.71 3.77
N ASP A 357 -6.85 4.73 4.10
CA ASP A 357 -5.37 4.66 4.20
C ASP A 357 -4.83 3.89 5.45
N ALA A 358 -5.57 2.89 5.95
CA ALA A 358 -5.26 2.21 7.21
C ALA A 358 -4.60 0.83 7.07
N GLU A 359 -4.82 0.11 5.96
CA GLU A 359 -4.47 -1.32 5.83
C GLU A 359 -3.29 -1.65 4.87
N ASP A 360 -2.75 -0.66 4.15
CA ASP A 360 -1.85 -0.89 3.00
C ASP A 360 -0.33 -1.03 3.34
N ASP A 361 0.04 -1.12 4.62
CA ASP A 361 1.45 -1.27 5.08
C ASP A 361 1.88 -2.76 5.24
N ASP A 362 1.00 -3.73 5.01
CA ASP A 362 1.16 -5.11 5.49
C ASP A 362 1.83 -6.08 4.48
N ASP A 363 2.48 -5.58 3.42
CA ASP A 363 2.71 -6.38 2.19
C ASP A 363 4.15 -6.87 1.90
N ASP A 364 5.20 -6.37 2.57
CA ASP A 364 6.60 -6.82 2.37
C ASP A 364 6.95 -8.16 3.09
N ASP A 365 6.55 -9.29 2.50
CA ASP A 365 7.14 -10.64 2.71
C ASP A 365 7.56 -11.14 1.32
N ALA A 366 8.67 -11.86 1.19
CA ALA A 366 9.10 -12.43 -0.09
C ALA A 366 8.12 -13.49 -0.66
N LEU A 367 7.11 -13.86 0.12
CA LEU A 367 5.94 -14.68 -0.25
C LEU A 367 4.67 -13.84 -0.53
N SER A 368 4.85 -12.52 -0.59
CA SER A 368 3.83 -11.46 -0.68
C SER A 368 4.21 -10.35 -1.67
N ASP A 369 5.33 -10.47 -2.40
CA ASP A 369 5.68 -9.56 -3.51
C ASP A 369 4.47 -9.30 -4.44
N TRP A 370 4.30 -8.05 -4.86
CA TRP A 370 3.22 -7.64 -5.75
C TRP A 370 3.30 -8.43 -7.07
N ASN A 371 2.24 -9.19 -7.38
CA ASN A 371 2.23 -10.15 -8.47
C ASN A 371 0.92 -10.12 -9.26
N LEU A 372 0.88 -10.82 -10.40
CA LEU A 372 -0.27 -10.82 -11.32
C LEU A 372 -1.57 -11.26 -10.63
N ARG A 373 -1.49 -12.16 -9.64
CA ARG A 373 -2.65 -12.62 -8.86
C ARG A 373 -3.21 -11.51 -7.98
N LYS A 374 -2.36 -10.82 -7.21
CA LYS A 374 -2.76 -9.67 -6.38
C LYS A 374 -3.33 -8.55 -7.24
N CYS A 375 -2.61 -8.16 -8.29
CA CYS A 375 -3.04 -7.13 -9.22
C CYS A 375 -4.39 -7.46 -9.90
N SER A 376 -4.59 -8.71 -10.33
CA SER A 376 -5.87 -9.15 -10.92
C SER A 376 -7.03 -9.12 -9.92
N ALA A 377 -6.77 -9.45 -8.65
CA ALA A 377 -7.76 -9.41 -7.59
C ALA A 377 -8.15 -7.98 -7.21
N ALA A 378 -7.17 -7.11 -7.00
CA ALA A 378 -7.38 -5.69 -6.70
C ALA A 378 -8.10 -4.98 -7.86
N ALA A 379 -7.68 -5.19 -9.10
CA ALA A 379 -8.38 -4.67 -10.28
C ALA A 379 -9.85 -5.15 -10.33
N LEU A 380 -10.13 -6.40 -9.95
CA LEU A 380 -11.50 -6.91 -9.92
C LEU A 380 -12.35 -6.31 -8.80
N ASP A 381 -11.78 -6.02 -7.62
CA ASP A 381 -12.48 -5.37 -6.50
C ASP A 381 -12.87 -3.92 -6.86
N VAL A 382 -11.92 -3.12 -7.36
CA VAL A 382 -12.22 -1.75 -7.82
C VAL A 382 -13.24 -1.76 -8.97
N LEU A 383 -13.13 -2.69 -9.92
CA LEU A 383 -14.14 -2.87 -10.98
C LEU A 383 -15.51 -3.31 -10.44
N ALA A 384 -15.57 -4.10 -9.36
CA ALA A 384 -16.82 -4.44 -8.69
C ALA A 384 -17.46 -3.20 -8.04
N ASN A 385 -16.67 -2.32 -7.44
CA ASN A 385 -17.14 -1.06 -6.86
C ASN A 385 -17.64 -0.06 -7.93
N VAL A 386 -16.98 -0.01 -9.08
CA VAL A 386 -17.42 0.77 -10.25
C VAL A 386 -18.70 0.20 -10.84
N PHE A 387 -18.70 -1.05 -11.33
CA PHE A 387 -19.80 -1.62 -12.13
C PHE A 387 -20.95 -2.17 -11.29
N ARG A 388 -20.70 -2.58 -10.04
CA ARG A 388 -21.69 -3.16 -9.12
C ARG A 388 -22.43 -4.33 -9.77
N GLU A 389 -23.75 -4.36 -9.65
CA GLU A 389 -24.63 -5.41 -10.20
C GLU A 389 -24.46 -5.64 -11.72
N GLU A 390 -23.98 -4.65 -12.48
CA GLU A 390 -23.69 -4.79 -13.92
C GLU A 390 -22.57 -5.82 -14.19
N LEU A 391 -21.71 -6.11 -13.20
CA LEU A 391 -20.61 -7.07 -13.31
C LEU A 391 -21.07 -8.54 -13.14
N LEU A 392 -22.14 -8.76 -12.38
CA LEU A 392 -22.60 -10.10 -11.98
C LEU A 392 -23.00 -11.02 -13.16
N PRO A 393 -23.65 -10.55 -14.24
CA PRO A 393 -23.92 -11.38 -15.42
C PRO A 393 -22.67 -11.98 -16.07
N HIS A 394 -21.51 -11.34 -15.90
CA HIS A 394 -20.22 -11.81 -16.42
C HIS A 394 -19.51 -12.76 -15.44
N LEU A 395 -19.65 -12.53 -14.13
CA LEU A 395 -18.98 -13.29 -13.07
C LEU A 395 -19.70 -14.58 -12.67
N LEU A 396 -21.03 -14.55 -12.50
CA LEU A 396 -21.81 -15.69 -11.99
C LEU A 396 -21.64 -16.99 -12.81
N PRO A 397 -21.55 -16.96 -14.17
CA PRO A 397 -21.25 -18.15 -14.95
C PRO A 397 -19.87 -18.76 -14.65
N LEU A 398 -18.87 -17.92 -14.35
CA LEU A 398 -17.51 -18.34 -14.01
C LEU A 398 -17.47 -18.91 -12.60
N LEU A 399 -17.99 -18.17 -11.61
CA LEU A 399 -18.03 -18.56 -10.19
C LEU A 399 -18.63 -19.96 -9.99
N LYS A 400 -19.70 -20.31 -10.71
CA LYS A 400 -20.32 -21.63 -10.65
C LYS A 400 -19.40 -22.78 -11.08
N GLY A 401 -18.49 -22.53 -12.03
CA GLY A 401 -17.47 -23.49 -12.47
C GLY A 401 -16.28 -23.57 -11.51
N LEU A 402 -15.95 -22.47 -10.82
CA LEU A 402 -14.79 -22.37 -9.94
C LEU A 402 -15.08 -22.91 -8.53
N LEU A 403 -16.11 -22.40 -7.84
CA LEU A 403 -16.39 -22.64 -6.41
C LEU A 403 -16.61 -24.13 -6.03
N PHE A 404 -16.94 -24.96 -7.00
CA PHE A 404 -17.20 -26.40 -6.84
C PHE A 404 -16.19 -27.28 -7.59
N HIS A 405 -15.10 -26.70 -8.10
CA HIS A 405 -14.09 -27.44 -8.84
C HIS A 405 -13.34 -28.45 -7.94
N PRO A 406 -13.03 -29.67 -8.41
CA PRO A 406 -12.32 -30.68 -7.61
C PRO A 406 -10.85 -30.32 -7.37
N GLU A 407 -10.21 -29.57 -8.28
CA GLU A 407 -8.84 -29.09 -8.10
C GLU A 407 -8.82 -27.85 -7.20
N TRP A 408 -8.00 -27.90 -6.16
CA TRP A 408 -7.99 -26.89 -5.11
C TRP A 408 -7.60 -25.50 -5.63
N VAL A 409 -6.64 -25.38 -6.55
CA VAL A 409 -6.19 -24.07 -7.11
C VAL A 409 -7.35 -23.33 -7.79
N VAL A 410 -8.17 -24.05 -8.55
CA VAL A 410 -9.32 -23.49 -9.26
C VAL A 410 -10.43 -23.13 -8.27
N LYS A 411 -10.68 -23.97 -7.26
CA LYS A 411 -11.64 -23.70 -6.18
C LYS A 411 -11.25 -22.46 -5.37
N GLU A 412 -9.99 -22.41 -4.96
CA GLU A 412 -9.37 -21.33 -4.18
C GLU A 412 -9.49 -20.00 -4.93
N SER A 413 -9.15 -19.95 -6.23
CA SER A 413 -9.33 -18.74 -7.04
C SER A 413 -10.81 -18.32 -7.15
N GLY A 414 -11.75 -19.27 -7.18
CA GLY A 414 -13.19 -18.97 -7.14
C GLY A 414 -13.65 -18.36 -5.81
N ILE A 415 -13.07 -18.80 -4.70
CA ILE A 415 -13.34 -18.26 -3.37
C ILE A 415 -12.76 -16.83 -3.26
N LEU A 416 -11.52 -16.61 -3.72
CA LEU A 416 -10.92 -15.28 -3.83
C LEU A 416 -11.78 -14.31 -4.67
N VAL A 417 -12.26 -14.74 -5.85
CA VAL A 417 -13.17 -13.94 -6.70
C VAL A 417 -14.45 -13.58 -5.93
N LEU A 418 -15.02 -14.51 -5.17
CA LEU A 418 -16.23 -14.27 -4.40
C LEU A 418 -16.03 -13.24 -3.27
N GLY A 419 -14.84 -13.19 -2.66
CA GLY A 419 -14.49 -12.18 -1.64
C GLY A 419 -14.14 -10.82 -2.24
N ALA A 420 -13.39 -10.79 -3.34
CA ALA A 420 -12.99 -9.55 -4.02
C ALA A 420 -14.18 -8.74 -4.57
N ILE A 421 -15.29 -9.40 -4.96
CA ILE A 421 -16.47 -8.69 -5.45
C ILE A 421 -17.47 -8.32 -4.35
N ALA A 422 -17.22 -8.72 -3.10
CA ALA A 422 -18.21 -8.70 -2.02
C ALA A 422 -18.76 -7.30 -1.77
N GLU A 423 -17.87 -6.31 -1.69
CA GLU A 423 -18.20 -4.93 -1.37
C GLU A 423 -19.03 -4.26 -2.48
N GLY A 424 -18.46 -4.15 -3.68
CA GLY A 424 -19.11 -3.50 -4.81
C GLY A 424 -20.38 -4.22 -5.32
N CYS A 425 -20.46 -5.54 -5.19
CA CYS A 425 -21.60 -6.34 -5.68
C CYS A 425 -22.56 -6.84 -4.59
N MET A 426 -22.39 -6.44 -3.32
CA MET A 426 -23.11 -6.99 -2.15
C MET A 426 -24.62 -7.20 -2.41
N GLN A 427 -25.33 -6.15 -2.84
CA GLN A 427 -26.78 -6.16 -3.01
C GLN A 427 -27.26 -7.20 -4.03
N GLY A 428 -26.56 -7.32 -5.16
CA GLY A 428 -26.84 -8.33 -6.17
C GLY A 428 -26.39 -9.74 -5.78
N MET A 429 -25.51 -9.88 -4.78
CA MET A 429 -25.05 -11.15 -4.23
C MET A 429 -25.96 -11.71 -3.14
N VAL A 430 -26.69 -10.87 -2.38
CA VAL A 430 -27.63 -11.28 -1.32
C VAL A 430 -28.54 -12.48 -1.68
N PRO A 431 -29.14 -12.59 -2.89
CA PRO A 431 -29.97 -13.74 -3.26
C PRO A 431 -29.25 -15.10 -3.25
N TYR A 432 -27.92 -15.11 -3.34
CA TYR A 432 -27.09 -16.32 -3.41
C TYR A 432 -26.40 -16.65 -2.07
N LEU A 433 -26.25 -15.66 -1.16
CA LEU A 433 -25.59 -15.85 0.14
C LEU A 433 -26.18 -16.97 1.02
N PRO A 434 -27.51 -17.24 1.04
CA PRO A 434 -28.07 -18.38 1.77
C PRO A 434 -27.54 -19.76 1.33
N GLU A 435 -27.03 -19.90 0.10
CA GLU A 435 -26.37 -21.12 -0.40
C GLU A 435 -24.84 -21.02 -0.28
N LEU A 436 -24.27 -19.86 -0.62
CA LEU A 436 -22.82 -19.63 -0.65
C LEU A 436 -22.17 -19.62 0.74
N ILE A 437 -22.79 -18.98 1.73
CA ILE A 437 -22.20 -18.89 3.09
C ILE A 437 -22.09 -20.27 3.76
N PRO A 438 -23.13 -21.14 3.76
CA PRO A 438 -22.98 -22.52 4.23
C PRO A 438 -21.92 -23.34 3.48
N HIS A 439 -21.71 -23.11 2.18
CA HIS A 439 -20.65 -23.75 1.40
C HIS A 439 -19.25 -23.26 1.80
N LEU A 440 -19.08 -21.96 1.99
CA LEU A 440 -17.82 -21.38 2.48
C LEU A 440 -17.48 -21.85 3.91
N ILE A 441 -18.48 -21.97 4.79
CA ILE A 441 -18.28 -22.55 6.13
C ILE A 441 -17.81 -24.00 6.05
N GLN A 442 -18.25 -24.79 5.06
CA GLN A 442 -17.70 -26.13 4.80
C GLN A 442 -16.26 -26.07 4.28
N CYS A 443 -15.91 -25.05 3.48
CA CYS A 443 -14.53 -24.85 2.99
C CYS A 443 -13.53 -24.49 4.10
N LEU A 444 -13.97 -23.98 5.25
CA LEU A 444 -13.12 -23.87 6.46
C LEU A 444 -12.61 -25.23 6.95
N SER A 445 -13.21 -26.34 6.55
CA SER A 445 -12.73 -27.71 6.84
C SER A 445 -12.13 -28.41 5.61
N ASP A 446 -11.73 -27.68 4.56
CA ASP A 446 -11.04 -28.28 3.42
C ASP A 446 -9.65 -28.81 3.83
N LYS A 447 -9.22 -29.90 3.19
CA LYS A 447 -7.93 -30.57 3.40
C LYS A 447 -6.71 -29.73 2.99
N LYS A 448 -6.91 -28.61 2.29
CA LYS A 448 -5.83 -27.70 1.86
C LYS A 448 -5.83 -26.39 2.65
N ALA A 449 -4.71 -26.09 3.30
CA ALA A 449 -4.53 -24.90 4.14
C ALA A 449 -4.83 -23.59 3.38
N LEU A 450 -4.39 -23.47 2.13
CA LEU A 450 -4.68 -22.29 1.30
C LEU A 450 -6.18 -22.11 1.02
N VAL A 451 -6.95 -23.20 0.88
CA VAL A 451 -8.42 -23.13 0.76
C VAL A 451 -9.06 -22.69 2.08
N ARG A 452 -8.60 -23.23 3.22
CA ARG A 452 -9.09 -22.80 4.55
C ARG A 452 -8.81 -21.32 4.80
N SER A 453 -7.61 -20.86 4.47
CA SER A 453 -7.15 -19.48 4.62
C SER A 453 -7.99 -18.50 3.80
N ILE A 454 -8.16 -18.72 2.49
CA ILE A 454 -8.98 -17.82 1.66
C ILE A 454 -10.47 -17.88 2.02
N ALA A 455 -10.96 -19.02 2.51
CA ALA A 455 -12.34 -19.14 3.01
C ALA A 455 -12.56 -18.28 4.28
N CYS A 456 -11.57 -18.16 5.18
CA CYS A 456 -11.65 -17.26 6.32
C CYS A 456 -11.83 -15.80 5.87
N TRP A 457 -10.92 -15.31 5.02
CA TRP A 457 -10.98 -13.93 4.48
C TRP A 457 -12.26 -13.67 3.67
N THR A 458 -12.69 -14.62 2.84
CA THR A 458 -13.92 -14.46 2.05
C THR A 458 -15.15 -14.39 2.95
N LEU A 459 -15.18 -15.15 4.05
CA LEU A 459 -16.29 -15.10 5.01
C LEU A 459 -16.34 -13.78 5.79
N SER A 460 -15.20 -13.17 6.13
CA SER A 460 -15.20 -11.86 6.80
C SER A 460 -15.69 -10.74 5.89
N ARG A 461 -15.40 -10.76 4.58
CA ARG A 461 -15.96 -9.81 3.60
C ARG A 461 -17.51 -9.87 3.49
N TYR A 462 -18.17 -10.88 4.05
CA TYR A 462 -19.63 -10.98 4.18
C TYR A 462 -20.14 -10.96 5.64
N ALA A 463 -19.30 -10.60 6.63
CA ALA A 463 -19.64 -10.64 8.05
C ALA A 463 -20.88 -9.81 8.41
N HIS A 464 -20.99 -8.57 7.92
CA HIS A 464 -22.19 -7.72 8.09
C HIS A 464 -23.49 -8.45 7.67
N TRP A 465 -23.49 -9.12 6.52
CA TRP A 465 -24.65 -9.89 6.09
C TRP A 465 -24.93 -11.05 7.05
N VAL A 466 -23.91 -11.80 7.46
CA VAL A 466 -24.05 -12.93 8.39
C VAL A 466 -24.62 -12.51 9.74
N VAL A 467 -24.18 -11.38 10.30
CA VAL A 467 -24.67 -10.81 11.55
C VAL A 467 -26.12 -10.31 11.42
N SER A 468 -26.51 -9.78 10.26
CA SER A 468 -27.90 -9.34 10.00
C SER A 468 -28.93 -10.47 9.95
N GLN A 469 -28.50 -11.74 9.85
CA GLN A 469 -29.38 -12.92 9.79
C GLN A 469 -29.63 -13.50 11.21
N PRO A 470 -30.67 -14.34 11.39
CA PRO A 470 -30.91 -15.01 12.67
C PRO A 470 -29.66 -15.78 13.17
N PRO A 471 -29.15 -15.52 14.40
CA PRO A 471 -27.82 -15.97 14.82
C PRO A 471 -27.55 -17.47 14.70
N ASP A 472 -28.55 -18.32 14.96
CA ASP A 472 -28.44 -19.78 14.85
C ASP A 472 -28.27 -20.29 13.39
N MET A 473 -28.60 -19.50 12.37
CA MET A 473 -28.53 -19.92 10.96
C MET A 473 -27.12 -19.81 10.36
N HIS A 474 -26.41 -18.71 10.62
CA HIS A 474 -25.15 -18.39 9.95
C HIS A 474 -24.05 -17.94 10.91
N LEU A 475 -24.32 -16.94 11.78
CA LEU A 475 -23.33 -16.38 12.71
C LEU A 475 -22.72 -17.45 13.64
N LYS A 476 -23.56 -18.24 14.30
CA LYS A 476 -23.11 -19.25 15.26
C LYS A 476 -22.35 -20.42 14.60
N PRO A 477 -22.80 -21.00 13.47
CA PRO A 477 -21.97 -21.93 12.69
C PRO A 477 -20.64 -21.32 12.23
N LEU A 478 -20.65 -20.10 11.70
CA LEU A 478 -19.44 -19.40 11.23
C LEU A 478 -18.42 -19.22 12.36
N MET A 479 -18.84 -18.57 13.45
CA MET A 479 -18.03 -18.39 14.66
C MET A 479 -17.48 -19.73 15.17
N THR A 480 -18.29 -20.78 15.21
CA THR A 480 -17.85 -22.10 15.70
C THR A 480 -16.75 -22.72 14.83
N GLU A 481 -16.82 -22.57 13.50
CA GLU A 481 -15.77 -23.10 12.62
C GLU A 481 -14.54 -22.17 12.53
N LEU A 482 -14.70 -20.84 12.60
CA LEU A 482 -13.59 -19.88 12.70
C LEU A 482 -12.78 -20.07 13.99
N LEU A 483 -13.44 -20.24 15.15
CA LEU A 483 -12.76 -20.53 16.42
C LEU A 483 -11.93 -21.83 16.35
N LYS A 484 -12.38 -22.84 15.58
CA LYS A 484 -11.55 -24.02 15.30
C LYS A 484 -10.37 -23.74 14.35
N ARG A 485 -10.48 -22.75 13.45
CA ARG A 485 -9.39 -22.34 12.55
C ARG A 485 -8.36 -21.41 13.20
N ILE A 486 -8.76 -20.63 14.22
CA ILE A 486 -7.81 -20.00 15.14
C ILE A 486 -6.89 -21.07 15.76
N LEU A 487 -7.36 -22.32 15.93
CA LEU A 487 -6.56 -23.43 16.43
C LEU A 487 -6.10 -24.42 15.33
N ASP A 488 -5.98 -24.00 14.07
CA ASP A 488 -5.55 -24.85 12.94
C ASP A 488 -4.09 -25.31 13.05
N GLY A 489 -3.73 -26.37 12.31
CA GLY A 489 -2.37 -26.92 12.23
C GLY A 489 -1.39 -26.01 11.49
N ASN A 490 -1.90 -25.18 10.59
CA ASN A 490 -1.12 -24.31 9.72
C ASN A 490 -1.14 -22.85 10.21
N LYS A 491 0.03 -22.22 10.31
CA LYS A 491 0.21 -20.84 10.81
C LYS A 491 -0.47 -19.79 9.93
N ARG A 492 -0.54 -19.97 8.61
CA ARG A 492 -1.27 -19.06 7.71
C ARG A 492 -2.79 -19.19 7.87
N VAL A 493 -3.30 -20.38 8.22
CA VAL A 493 -4.73 -20.55 8.55
C VAL A 493 -5.05 -19.93 9.90
N GLN A 494 -4.17 -20.07 10.90
CA GLN A 494 -4.31 -19.38 12.19
C GLN A 494 -4.36 -17.85 12.02
N GLU A 495 -3.43 -17.27 11.26
CA GLU A 495 -3.39 -15.85 10.87
C GLU A 495 -4.70 -15.42 10.20
N ALA A 496 -5.06 -16.04 9.08
CA ALA A 496 -6.26 -15.68 8.32
C ALA A 496 -7.56 -15.86 9.11
N ALA A 497 -7.64 -16.88 9.99
CA ALA A 497 -8.79 -17.10 10.85
C ALA A 497 -8.89 -16.10 12.00
N CYS A 498 -7.77 -15.68 12.58
CA CYS A 498 -7.73 -14.67 13.65
C CYS A 498 -8.15 -13.30 13.10
N SER A 499 -7.61 -12.88 11.96
CA SER A 499 -8.00 -11.61 11.32
C SER A 499 -9.47 -11.64 10.87
N ALA A 500 -9.92 -12.72 10.23
CA ALA A 500 -11.33 -12.87 9.85
C ALA A 500 -12.29 -12.90 11.04
N PHE A 501 -11.83 -13.38 12.21
CA PHE A 501 -12.59 -13.36 13.44
C PHE A 501 -12.64 -11.96 14.07
N ALA A 502 -11.55 -11.19 14.03
CA ALA A 502 -11.55 -9.79 14.48
C ALA A 502 -12.56 -8.94 13.68
N THR A 503 -12.60 -9.07 12.34
CA THR A 503 -13.65 -8.42 11.52
C THR A 503 -15.06 -8.86 11.91
N LEU A 504 -15.25 -10.14 12.27
CA LEU A 504 -16.53 -10.64 12.76
C LEU A 504 -16.90 -10.09 14.15
N GLU A 505 -15.91 -9.79 15.00
CA GLU A 505 -16.12 -9.14 16.31
C GLU A 505 -16.60 -7.70 16.17
N GLU A 506 -16.01 -6.93 15.25
CA GLU A 506 -16.43 -5.55 14.93
C GLU A 506 -17.86 -5.49 14.43
N GLU A 507 -18.23 -6.39 13.50
CA GLU A 507 -19.59 -6.47 12.96
C GLU A 507 -20.62 -6.99 13.97
N ALA A 508 -20.27 -8.02 14.75
CA ALA A 508 -21.20 -8.65 15.67
C ALA A 508 -21.38 -7.88 16.99
N CYS A 509 -20.39 -7.11 17.44
CA CYS A 509 -20.44 -6.33 18.68
C CYS A 509 -21.02 -7.14 19.87
N THR A 510 -22.18 -6.73 20.39
CA THR A 510 -22.84 -7.35 21.54
C THR A 510 -23.50 -8.70 21.24
N GLU A 511 -23.70 -9.08 19.98
CA GLU A 511 -24.24 -10.40 19.60
C GLU A 511 -23.30 -11.56 19.95
N LEU A 512 -22.03 -11.26 20.26
CA LEU A 512 -21.05 -12.23 20.76
C LEU A 512 -21.14 -12.52 22.26
N VAL A 513 -21.79 -11.65 23.05
CA VAL A 513 -21.90 -11.80 24.52
C VAL A 513 -22.44 -13.18 24.96
N PRO A 514 -23.45 -13.80 24.30
CA PRO A 514 -23.91 -15.15 24.64
C PRO A 514 -22.85 -16.26 24.48
N TYR A 515 -21.79 -16.01 23.71
CA TYR A 515 -20.75 -16.97 23.36
C TYR A 515 -19.39 -16.66 24.00
N LEU A 516 -19.29 -15.54 24.73
CA LEU A 516 -18.03 -14.95 25.20
C LEU A 516 -17.12 -15.92 25.98
N SER A 517 -17.67 -16.81 26.82
CA SER A 517 -16.83 -17.78 27.53
C SER A 517 -16.14 -18.79 26.59
N TYR A 518 -16.83 -19.22 25.51
CA TYR A 518 -16.27 -20.14 24.50
C TYR A 518 -15.25 -19.47 23.58
N ILE A 519 -15.50 -18.21 23.22
CA ILE A 519 -14.54 -17.37 22.48
C ILE A 519 -13.26 -17.22 23.32
N LEU A 520 -13.38 -16.80 24.59
CA LEU A 520 -12.24 -16.62 25.48
C LEU A 520 -11.47 -17.93 25.74
N ASP A 521 -12.14 -19.06 25.92
CA ASP A 521 -11.46 -20.36 26.07
C ASP A 521 -10.59 -20.70 24.84
N THR A 522 -11.03 -20.30 23.65
CA THR A 522 -10.29 -20.50 22.41
C THR A 522 -9.09 -19.55 22.28
N LEU A 523 -9.31 -18.24 22.48
CA LEU A 523 -8.24 -17.23 22.40
C LEU A 523 -7.18 -17.43 23.50
N VAL A 524 -7.59 -17.81 24.72
CA VAL A 524 -6.67 -18.13 25.82
C VAL A 524 -5.85 -19.38 25.52
N PHE A 525 -6.42 -20.39 24.85
CA PHE A 525 -5.65 -21.56 24.40
C PHE A 525 -4.64 -21.20 23.29
N ALA A 526 -4.97 -20.26 22.40
CA ALA A 526 -4.09 -19.84 21.31
C ALA A 526 -2.73 -19.31 21.82
N PHE A 527 -2.66 -18.64 22.97
CA PHE A 527 -1.39 -18.23 23.60
C PHE A 527 -0.37 -19.36 23.82
N GLY A 528 -0.86 -20.60 24.04
CA GLY A 528 -0.01 -21.77 24.23
C GLY A 528 0.36 -22.51 22.93
N LYS A 529 -0.21 -22.08 21.80
CA LYS A 529 -0.10 -22.71 20.48
C LYS A 529 0.60 -21.81 19.45
N TYR A 530 0.36 -20.51 19.52
CA TYR A 530 0.84 -19.54 18.54
C TYR A 530 2.35 -19.31 18.67
N GLN A 531 3.00 -19.25 17.52
CA GLN A 531 4.34 -18.71 17.38
C GLN A 531 4.29 -17.17 17.35
N HIS A 532 5.46 -16.55 17.34
CA HIS A 532 5.64 -15.11 17.51
C HIS A 532 4.77 -14.27 16.57
N LYS A 533 4.77 -14.54 15.25
CA LYS A 533 4.03 -13.73 14.26
C LYS A 533 2.53 -13.71 14.57
N ASN A 534 1.93 -14.89 14.75
CA ASN A 534 0.50 -15.03 14.98
C ASN A 534 0.07 -14.51 16.36
N LEU A 535 0.98 -14.53 17.35
CA LEU A 535 0.73 -13.97 18.67
C LEU A 535 0.48 -12.45 18.61
N LEU A 536 1.08 -11.73 17.66
CA LEU A 536 0.80 -10.30 17.45
C LEU A 536 -0.66 -10.08 17.03
N ILE A 537 -1.15 -10.89 16.08
CA ILE A 537 -2.54 -10.85 15.58
C ILE A 537 -3.54 -11.29 16.67
N LEU A 538 -3.14 -12.19 17.56
CA LEU A 538 -3.95 -12.59 18.72
C LEU A 538 -4.17 -11.44 19.71
N TYR A 539 -3.19 -10.56 19.91
CA TYR A 539 -3.38 -9.36 20.73
C TYR A 539 -4.41 -8.42 20.09
N ASP A 540 -4.31 -8.20 18.77
CA ASP A 540 -5.23 -7.34 18.03
C ASP A 540 -6.68 -7.85 18.17
N ALA A 541 -6.92 -9.14 17.91
CA ALA A 541 -8.24 -9.76 18.10
C ALA A 541 -8.76 -9.67 19.56
N ILE A 542 -7.91 -9.89 20.57
CA ILE A 542 -8.33 -9.72 21.98
C ILE A 542 -8.69 -8.26 22.30
N GLY A 543 -7.98 -7.30 21.69
CA GLY A 543 -8.30 -5.86 21.78
C GLY A 543 -9.66 -5.56 21.15
N THR A 544 -9.89 -6.02 19.92
CA THR A 544 -11.13 -5.87 19.18
C THR A 544 -12.32 -6.51 19.90
N LEU A 545 -12.18 -7.73 20.43
CA LEU A 545 -13.19 -8.38 21.28
C LEU A 545 -13.54 -7.51 22.49
N ALA A 546 -12.54 -6.95 23.17
CA ALA A 546 -12.73 -6.13 24.35
C ALA A 546 -13.47 -4.82 24.06
N ASP A 547 -13.15 -4.15 22.95
CA ASP A 547 -13.88 -2.96 22.50
C ASP A 547 -15.32 -3.32 22.05
N SER A 548 -15.51 -4.46 21.39
CA SER A 548 -16.81 -4.94 20.85
C SER A 548 -17.82 -5.36 21.92
N VAL A 549 -17.40 -6.10 22.97
CA VAL A 549 -18.30 -6.50 24.06
C VAL A 549 -18.28 -5.53 25.25
N GLY A 550 -17.23 -4.70 25.35
CA GLY A 550 -17.05 -3.71 26.41
C GLY A 550 -17.21 -4.29 27.82
N HIS A 551 -18.04 -3.63 28.64
CA HIS A 551 -18.23 -3.97 30.05
C HIS A 551 -18.75 -5.40 30.33
N HIS A 552 -19.25 -6.14 29.32
CA HIS A 552 -19.60 -7.54 29.48
C HIS A 552 -18.39 -8.44 29.77
N LEU A 553 -17.18 -8.01 29.38
CA LEU A 553 -15.91 -8.68 29.71
C LEU A 553 -15.57 -8.62 31.21
N ASN A 554 -16.13 -7.65 31.94
CA ASN A 554 -15.88 -7.43 33.38
C ASN A 554 -16.62 -8.45 34.27
N GLN A 555 -16.29 -9.73 34.10
CA GLN A 555 -16.74 -10.84 34.94
C GLN A 555 -15.54 -11.55 35.57
N PRO A 556 -15.61 -11.97 36.86
CA PRO A 556 -14.47 -12.63 37.52
C PRO A 556 -13.95 -13.87 36.80
N GLU A 557 -14.83 -14.65 36.15
CA GLU A 557 -14.44 -15.82 35.34
C GLU A 557 -13.54 -15.41 34.16
N TYR A 558 -13.95 -14.40 33.39
CA TYR A 558 -13.26 -13.96 32.17
C TYR A 558 -11.93 -13.28 32.50
N ILE A 559 -11.89 -12.45 33.54
CA ILE A 559 -10.66 -11.81 34.03
C ILE A 559 -9.63 -12.88 34.48
N GLN A 560 -10.08 -13.93 35.17
CA GLN A 560 -9.21 -15.02 35.64
C GLN A 560 -8.69 -15.90 34.49
N LYS A 561 -9.41 -16.01 33.37
CA LYS A 561 -8.94 -16.68 32.15
C LYS A 561 -7.94 -15.82 31.36
N LEU A 562 -8.29 -14.55 31.11
CA LEU A 562 -7.59 -13.69 30.14
C LEU A 562 -6.35 -12.98 30.68
N MET A 563 -6.37 -12.49 31.92
CA MET A 563 -5.26 -11.69 32.45
C MET A 563 -3.95 -12.45 32.68
N PRO A 564 -3.94 -13.73 33.13
CA PRO A 564 -2.68 -14.46 33.34
C PRO A 564 -1.77 -14.56 32.09
N PRO A 565 -2.23 -14.98 30.89
CA PRO A 565 -1.36 -15.05 29.71
C PRO A 565 -0.88 -13.66 29.23
N LEU A 566 -1.74 -12.64 29.27
CA LEU A 566 -1.34 -11.26 28.93
C LEU A 566 -0.24 -10.74 29.87
N ILE A 567 -0.39 -10.95 31.18
CA ILE A 567 0.61 -10.52 32.18
C ILE A 567 1.88 -11.38 32.11
N GLN A 568 1.79 -12.66 31.71
CA GLN A 568 2.97 -13.45 31.42
C GLN A 568 3.78 -12.80 30.27
N LYS A 569 3.15 -12.52 29.14
CA LYS A 569 3.81 -11.91 27.98
C LYS A 569 4.35 -10.51 28.26
N TRP A 570 3.60 -9.70 29.01
CA TRP A 570 4.05 -8.42 29.53
C TRP A 570 5.39 -8.51 30.28
N ASN A 571 5.56 -9.53 31.13
CA ASN A 571 6.79 -9.71 31.91
C ASN A 571 7.94 -10.35 31.11
N GLU A 572 7.64 -11.02 29.98
CA GLU A 572 8.65 -11.60 29.08
C GLU A 572 9.30 -10.53 28.17
N LEU A 573 8.52 -9.58 27.67
CA LEU A 573 8.98 -8.53 26.74
C LEU A 573 9.83 -7.44 27.44
N LYS A 574 10.83 -6.91 26.72
CA LYS A 574 11.71 -5.81 27.17
C LYS A 574 11.14 -4.44 26.77
N ASP A 575 11.63 -3.39 27.42
CA ASP A 575 11.20 -2.00 27.13
C ASP A 575 11.60 -1.49 25.74
N GLU A 576 12.63 -2.10 25.15
CA GLU A 576 13.14 -1.78 23.81
C GLU A 576 12.50 -2.65 22.71
N ASP A 577 11.58 -3.54 23.07
CA ASP A 577 10.95 -4.50 22.18
C ASP A 577 9.74 -3.91 21.44
N LYS A 578 9.63 -4.17 20.13
CA LYS A 578 8.52 -3.63 19.31
C LYS A 578 7.21 -4.38 19.53
N ASP A 579 7.27 -5.62 19.99
CA ASP A 579 6.10 -6.43 20.38
C ASP A 579 5.29 -5.81 21.52
N LEU A 580 5.87 -4.84 22.24
CA LEU A 580 5.12 -4.06 23.22
C LEU A 580 3.99 -3.25 22.58
N PHE A 581 4.04 -2.85 21.30
CA PHE A 581 2.97 -2.03 20.71
C PHE A 581 1.63 -2.79 20.64
N PRO A 582 1.52 -3.96 19.98
CA PRO A 582 0.25 -4.69 19.91
C PRO A 582 -0.25 -5.14 21.30
N LEU A 583 0.67 -5.55 22.20
CA LEU A 583 0.30 -5.90 23.57
C LEU A 583 -0.21 -4.69 24.38
N LEU A 584 0.37 -3.49 24.20
CA LEU A 584 -0.10 -2.27 24.86
C LEU A 584 -1.45 -1.80 24.31
N GLU A 585 -1.67 -1.93 22.99
CA GLU A 585 -2.94 -1.62 22.34
C GLU A 585 -4.05 -2.55 22.84
N CYS A 586 -3.81 -3.87 22.83
CA CYS A 586 -4.67 -4.87 23.46
C CYS A 586 -4.96 -4.54 24.94
N LEU A 587 -3.93 -4.26 25.75
CA LEU A 587 -4.11 -3.91 27.18
C LEU A 587 -4.88 -2.60 27.36
N SER A 588 -4.82 -1.66 26.41
CA SER A 588 -5.59 -0.41 26.45
C SER A 588 -7.09 -0.67 26.30
N SER A 589 -7.49 -1.47 25.32
CA SER A 589 -8.89 -1.85 25.11
C SER A 589 -9.39 -2.76 26.25
N VAL A 590 -8.61 -3.76 26.66
CA VAL A 590 -8.94 -4.64 27.80
C VAL A 590 -9.10 -3.86 29.11
N ALA A 591 -8.22 -2.90 29.43
CA ALA A 591 -8.36 -2.07 30.63
C ALA A 591 -9.62 -1.19 30.58
N THR A 592 -9.99 -0.69 29.40
CA THR A 592 -11.20 0.12 29.17
C THR A 592 -12.47 -0.72 29.35
N ALA A 593 -12.49 -1.94 28.82
CA ALA A 593 -13.58 -2.89 28.96
C ALA A 593 -13.75 -3.39 30.42
N LEU A 594 -12.65 -3.69 31.10
CA LEU A 594 -12.65 -4.22 32.48
C LEU A 594 -12.90 -3.15 33.55
N GLN A 595 -12.62 -1.87 33.29
CA GLN A 595 -12.85 -0.76 34.22
C GLN A 595 -12.27 -1.06 35.63
N SER A 596 -13.10 -1.07 36.68
CA SER A 596 -12.67 -1.41 38.05
C SER A 596 -12.15 -2.85 38.21
N GLY A 597 -12.49 -3.77 37.30
CA GLY A 597 -11.95 -5.12 37.25
C GLY A 597 -10.44 -5.15 36.95
N PHE A 598 -9.90 -4.10 36.34
CA PHE A 598 -8.47 -3.98 36.02
C PHE A 598 -7.60 -3.50 37.21
N LEU A 599 -8.21 -3.08 38.33
CA LEU A 599 -7.49 -2.57 39.51
C LEU A 599 -6.36 -3.49 40.05
N PRO A 600 -6.46 -4.84 40.04
CA PRO A 600 -5.37 -5.71 40.49
C PRO A 600 -4.10 -5.65 39.61
N TYR A 601 -4.20 -5.09 38.40
CA TYR A 601 -3.15 -5.11 37.39
C TYR A 601 -2.62 -3.70 37.03
N CYS A 602 -3.32 -2.64 37.44
CA CYS A 602 -3.07 -1.29 36.92
C CYS A 602 -1.75 -0.65 37.37
N GLU A 603 -1.26 -0.95 38.58
CA GLU A 603 -0.03 -0.34 39.14
C GLU A 603 1.23 -0.65 38.32
N PRO A 604 1.60 -1.92 38.03
CA PRO A 604 2.78 -2.22 37.22
C PRO A 604 2.64 -1.75 35.76
N VAL A 605 1.42 -1.80 35.20
CA VAL A 605 1.15 -1.30 33.84
C VAL A 605 1.39 0.20 33.75
N TYR A 606 0.79 0.98 34.66
CA TYR A 606 0.96 2.43 34.72
C TYR A 606 2.43 2.83 34.91
N GLN A 607 3.13 2.19 35.86
CA GLN A 607 4.53 2.52 36.17
C GLN A 607 5.46 2.25 34.98
N ARG A 608 5.21 1.19 34.19
CA ARG A 608 5.99 0.92 32.98
C ARG A 608 5.73 1.95 31.89
N CYS A 609 4.46 2.29 31.62
CA CYS A 609 4.11 3.30 30.61
C CYS A 609 4.76 4.66 30.92
N VAL A 610 4.73 5.12 32.18
CA VAL A 610 5.43 6.34 32.62
C VAL A 610 6.95 6.22 32.40
N THR A 611 7.52 5.05 32.68
CA THR A 611 8.96 4.78 32.51
C THR A 611 9.39 4.80 31.05
N LEU A 612 8.59 4.21 30.15
CA LEU A 612 8.82 4.21 28.70
C LEU A 612 8.83 5.66 28.17
N VAL A 613 7.79 6.44 28.48
CA VAL A 613 7.71 7.86 28.12
C VAL A 613 8.92 8.65 28.65
N GLN A 614 9.30 8.44 29.91
CA GLN A 614 10.45 9.11 30.52
C GLN A 614 11.78 8.77 29.82
N LYS A 615 12.01 7.48 29.52
CA LYS A 615 13.22 7.02 28.79
C LYS A 615 13.28 7.63 27.39
N THR A 616 12.19 7.57 26.63
CA THR A 616 12.12 8.07 25.25
C THR A 616 12.33 9.59 25.19
N LEU A 617 11.70 10.35 26.10
CA LEU A 617 11.93 11.80 26.20
C LEU A 617 13.39 12.13 26.54
N ALA A 618 13.99 11.41 27.50
CA ALA A 618 15.39 11.61 27.87
C ALA A 618 16.35 11.31 26.70
N GLN A 619 16.10 10.25 25.92
CA GLN A 619 16.87 9.94 24.72
C GLN A 619 16.71 11.02 23.66
N ALA A 620 15.48 11.47 23.37
CA ALA A 620 15.20 12.52 22.40
C ALA A 620 15.95 13.83 22.75
N MET A 621 15.95 14.22 24.02
CA MET A 621 16.69 15.40 24.53
C MET A 621 18.21 15.29 24.39
N VAL A 622 18.78 14.07 24.44
CA VAL A 622 20.23 13.83 24.25
C VAL A 622 20.60 13.78 22.76
N SER A 623 19.69 13.32 21.90
CA SER A 623 19.89 13.25 20.44
C SER A 623 19.66 14.57 19.69
N ALA A 624 19.05 15.56 20.34
CA ALA A 624 18.78 16.86 19.72
C ALA A 624 20.10 17.62 19.43
N PRO A 625 20.31 18.15 18.21
CA PRO A 625 21.45 19.00 17.93
C PRO A 625 21.39 20.28 18.81
N PRO A 626 22.53 20.87 19.18
CA PRO A 626 22.54 22.09 19.99
C PRO A 626 21.80 23.20 19.23
N MET A 627 20.68 23.65 19.81
CA MET A 627 19.92 24.79 19.31
C MET A 627 20.88 25.97 19.06
N PRO A 628 20.89 26.59 17.86
CA PRO A 628 21.64 27.82 17.68
C PRO A 628 21.12 28.85 18.69
N PRO A 629 22.00 29.66 19.30
CA PRO A 629 21.57 30.67 20.26
C PRO A 629 20.53 31.57 19.59
N PRO A 630 19.44 31.95 20.30
CA PRO A 630 18.36 32.72 19.69
C PRO A 630 18.95 34.01 19.11
N ALA A 631 18.85 34.15 17.79
CA ALA A 631 19.24 35.37 17.11
C ALA A 631 18.45 36.51 17.75
N LEU A 632 19.17 37.44 18.39
CA LEU A 632 18.59 38.66 18.93
C LEU A 632 18.00 39.46 17.77
N LEU A 633 16.71 39.23 17.52
CA LEU A 633 15.92 40.03 16.60
C LEU A 633 15.96 41.46 17.10
N LEU A 634 16.81 42.26 16.46
CA LEU A 634 16.84 43.70 16.58
C LEU A 634 15.46 44.22 16.17
N LEU A 635 14.63 44.49 17.18
CA LEU A 635 13.33 45.14 17.00
C LEU A 635 13.56 46.42 16.17
N PRO A 636 12.89 46.59 15.02
CA PRO A 636 13.02 47.82 14.26
C PRO A 636 12.49 48.98 15.11
N GLN A 637 13.33 49.99 15.30
CA GLN A 637 13.00 51.23 16.00
C GLN A 637 11.69 51.79 15.45
N ARG A 638 10.67 51.94 16.30
CA ARG A 638 9.42 52.61 15.91
C ARG A 638 9.72 54.08 15.63
N GLY A 639 9.60 54.47 14.35
CA GLY A 639 9.59 55.88 13.95
C GLY A 639 8.41 56.64 14.59
N PRO A 640 8.52 57.97 14.75
CA PRO A 640 7.54 58.76 15.47
C PRO A 640 6.20 58.88 14.72
N VAL A 641 5.11 58.85 15.49
CA VAL A 641 3.73 59.06 15.00
C VAL A 641 3.48 60.55 14.75
N PRO A 642 2.94 60.97 13.59
CA PRO A 642 2.53 62.36 13.36
C PRO A 642 1.12 62.66 13.92
N SER A 643 0.94 63.86 14.46
CA SER A 643 -0.27 64.35 15.14
C SER A 643 -1.42 64.76 14.20
N PRO A 644 -2.68 64.88 14.69
CA PRO A 644 -3.85 65.08 13.83
C PRO A 644 -4.28 66.55 13.63
N ALA A 645 -4.28 67.00 12.37
CA ALA A 645 -5.09 68.08 11.78
C ALA A 645 -4.93 67.95 10.24
N SER A 646 -5.91 68.10 9.35
CA SER A 646 -7.10 68.96 9.36
C SER A 646 -8.21 68.38 8.48
N LEU A 647 -9.48 68.67 8.80
CA LEU A 647 -10.62 68.54 7.87
C LEU A 647 -10.92 69.88 7.20
N PRO A 648 -11.61 69.89 6.05
CA PRO A 648 -12.96 70.47 6.08
C PRO A 648 -14.04 69.58 5.43
N GLN A 649 -15.29 69.95 5.72
CA GLN A 649 -16.50 69.13 5.53
C GLN A 649 -17.12 69.26 4.13
N LEU A 650 -17.88 68.26 3.71
CA LEU A 650 -19.26 68.43 3.20
C LEU A 650 -20.01 67.09 3.18
N CYS A 651 -21.09 67.03 3.96
CA CYS A 651 -22.15 66.00 3.98
C CYS A 651 -23.38 66.55 3.20
N PRO A 652 -24.56 65.88 3.08
CA PRO A 652 -24.99 64.62 3.74
C PRO A 652 -25.74 63.57 2.88
N ASP A 653 -25.78 62.33 3.43
CA ASP A 653 -26.87 61.34 3.54
C ASP A 653 -27.68 60.88 2.27
N VAL A 654 -28.37 59.72 2.20
CA VAL A 654 -28.91 58.82 3.24
C VAL A 654 -28.82 57.33 2.83
N HIS A 655 -28.69 56.44 3.82
CA HIS A 655 -28.93 54.97 3.86
C HIS A 655 -30.37 54.50 3.45
N PRO A 656 -30.80 53.20 3.59
CA PRO A 656 -30.12 51.93 3.96
C PRO A 656 -30.44 50.70 3.05
N ALA A 657 -29.95 49.52 3.49
CA ALA A 657 -30.25 48.12 3.09
C ALA A 657 -31.73 47.68 3.42
N PRO A 658 -32.20 46.39 3.40
CA PRO A 658 -31.47 45.11 3.30
C PRO A 658 -32.13 43.89 2.56
N ARG A 659 -31.36 42.78 2.52
CA ARG A 659 -31.70 41.33 2.55
C ARG A 659 -33.14 40.81 2.27
N ALA A 660 -33.18 39.88 1.28
CA ALA A 660 -33.62 38.46 1.37
C ALA A 660 -35.04 37.99 0.96
N VAL A 661 -35.06 36.69 0.64
CA VAL A 661 -36.17 35.70 0.56
C VAL A 661 -36.82 35.42 -0.82
N ARG A 662 -36.75 34.10 -1.14
CA ARG A 662 -37.52 33.24 -2.07
C ARG A 662 -38.85 33.77 -2.62
N GLY A 663 -39.19 33.39 -3.86
CA GLY A 663 -40.61 33.19 -4.23
C GLY A 663 -41.04 33.24 -5.70
N THR A 664 -40.70 32.23 -6.50
CA THR A 664 -41.55 31.57 -7.54
C THR A 664 -42.57 32.32 -8.43
N ARG A 665 -42.54 31.92 -9.72
CA ARG A 665 -43.64 31.68 -10.70
C ARG A 665 -44.11 32.78 -11.67
N GLN A 666 -44.10 32.40 -12.96
CA GLN A 666 -45.14 32.56 -14.02
C GLN A 666 -45.64 33.98 -14.33
N GLY A 667 -45.78 34.46 -15.57
CA GLY A 667 -45.62 33.96 -16.95
C GLY A 667 -46.00 35.15 -17.89
N LEU A 668 -46.16 35.13 -19.22
CA LEU A 668 -46.69 34.18 -20.21
C LEU A 668 -46.54 34.80 -21.64
N HIS A 669 -46.53 33.98 -22.72
CA HIS A 669 -47.08 34.27 -24.09
C HIS A 669 -46.45 35.41 -24.97
N ASP A 670 -46.47 35.44 -26.32
CA ASP A 670 -46.81 34.51 -27.46
C ASP A 670 -46.41 35.18 -28.82
N CYS A 671 -46.43 34.60 -30.05
CA CYS A 671 -46.54 33.22 -30.60
C CYS A 671 -46.09 33.18 -32.09
N GLY A 672 -45.99 31.97 -32.69
CA GLY A 672 -46.11 31.71 -34.14
C GLY A 672 -44.80 31.61 -34.96
N ALA A 673 -44.65 30.75 -35.98
CA ALA A 673 -45.50 29.66 -36.51
C ALA A 673 -44.66 28.61 -37.31
N GLY A 674 -45.21 27.42 -37.60
CA GLY A 674 -44.53 26.26 -38.26
C GLY A 674 -44.46 26.28 -39.81
N PRO A 675 -44.44 25.14 -40.56
CA PRO A 675 -45.12 23.85 -40.25
C PRO A 675 -44.41 22.52 -40.68
N ALA A 676 -45.19 21.41 -40.57
CA ALA A 676 -45.02 20.03 -41.11
C ALA A 676 -44.30 19.01 -40.19
N GLN A 677 -44.61 17.68 -40.17
CA GLN A 677 -45.71 16.90 -40.80
C GLN A 677 -46.09 15.61 -40.00
N TRP A 678 -46.93 14.72 -40.57
CA TRP A 678 -47.54 13.47 -40.03
C TRP A 678 -47.54 12.38 -41.16
N PRO A 679 -47.99 11.09 -41.02
CA PRO A 679 -48.99 10.47 -40.10
C PRO A 679 -48.62 9.04 -39.55
N GLY A 680 -49.44 8.28 -38.78
CA GLY A 680 -50.69 8.56 -38.03
C GLY A 680 -51.40 7.31 -37.43
N ARG A 681 -52.22 7.52 -36.37
CA ARG A 681 -53.48 6.83 -35.88
C ARG A 681 -53.69 5.32 -36.18
N GLY A 682 -54.08 4.40 -35.27
CA GLY A 682 -55.00 4.40 -34.09
C GLY A 682 -56.31 3.61 -34.40
N PRO A 683 -57.24 3.22 -33.49
CA PRO A 683 -57.28 3.19 -31.99
C PRO A 683 -57.98 1.95 -31.30
N GLY A 684 -57.96 1.86 -29.96
CA GLY A 684 -59.15 1.58 -29.10
C GLY A 684 -59.70 0.16 -28.73
N TRP A 685 -59.42 -0.31 -27.49
CA TRP A 685 -60.27 -0.90 -26.39
C TRP A 685 -61.78 -1.32 -26.61
N PRO A 686 -62.47 -2.09 -25.71
CA PRO A 686 -62.13 -3.28 -24.88
C PRO A 686 -63.33 -4.31 -24.69
N ARG A 687 -63.26 -5.23 -23.68
CA ARG A 687 -64.23 -6.25 -23.10
C ARG A 687 -63.86 -7.71 -23.42
N GLY A 688 -64.09 -8.77 -22.60
CA GLY A 688 -64.59 -8.92 -21.22
C GLY A 688 -65.24 -10.32 -20.94
N THR A 689 -65.29 -10.79 -19.67
CA THR A 689 -66.00 -12.02 -19.13
C THR A 689 -65.41 -13.42 -19.48
N ALA A 690 -65.47 -14.52 -18.70
CA ALA A 690 -66.07 -14.94 -17.39
C ALA A 690 -65.27 -16.14 -16.75
N GLY A 691 -65.48 -16.69 -15.53
CA GLY A 691 -66.35 -16.25 -14.41
C GLY A 691 -66.65 -17.18 -13.18
N GLY A 692 -65.83 -18.15 -12.72
CA GLY A 692 -65.96 -18.79 -11.36
C GLY A 692 -66.52 -20.24 -11.29
N PRO A 693 -67.02 -20.77 -10.13
CA PRO A 693 -67.09 -20.16 -8.77
C PRO A 693 -66.96 -21.12 -7.52
N GLN A 694 -67.19 -20.58 -6.29
CA GLN A 694 -67.63 -21.24 -5.00
C GLN A 694 -66.60 -22.02 -4.12
N GLN A 695 -66.64 -22.07 -2.76
CA GLN A 695 -67.62 -21.59 -1.75
C GLN A 695 -67.05 -21.37 -0.29
N HIS A 696 -67.84 -20.67 0.56
CA HIS A 696 -67.78 -20.30 2.02
C HIS A 696 -66.94 -21.13 3.04
N HIS A 697 -66.45 -20.61 4.19
CA HIS A 697 -67.21 -20.06 5.34
C HIS A 697 -66.35 -19.38 6.45
N ASP A 698 -66.94 -18.42 7.18
CA ASP A 698 -66.61 -17.91 8.55
C ASP A 698 -67.71 -18.46 9.53
N PRO A 699 -67.64 -18.46 10.91
CA PRO A 699 -67.12 -17.36 11.76
C PRO A 699 -66.54 -17.71 13.20
N ALA A 700 -66.17 -16.64 13.95
CA ALA A 700 -66.41 -16.42 15.41
C ALA A 700 -65.28 -16.51 16.50
N LEU A 701 -65.34 -15.51 17.41
CA LEU A 701 -64.67 -15.25 18.71
C LEU A 701 -65.15 -16.23 19.84
N PRO A 702 -64.53 -16.36 21.07
CA PRO A 702 -64.14 -15.22 21.96
C PRO A 702 -63.04 -15.36 23.08
N VAL A 703 -62.60 -14.18 23.57
CA VAL A 703 -62.32 -13.73 24.97
C VAL A 703 -61.67 -14.66 26.04
N HIS A 704 -60.52 -14.23 26.56
CA HIS A 704 -60.11 -14.15 28.00
C HIS A 704 -58.98 -13.09 28.09
N ALA A 705 -58.95 -12.01 28.90
CA ALA A 705 -59.35 -11.70 30.29
C ALA A 705 -58.27 -12.00 31.36
N GLY A 706 -57.60 -10.94 31.86
CA GLY A 706 -56.57 -10.98 32.92
C GLY A 706 -55.58 -9.79 32.84
N LEU A 707 -55.96 -8.55 33.18
CA LEU A 707 -55.86 -7.97 34.53
C LEU A 707 -54.51 -8.20 35.26
N ASN A 708 -53.62 -7.22 35.21
CA ASN A 708 -53.32 -6.43 36.42
C ASN A 708 -52.65 -5.09 36.11
N ALA A 709 -53.01 -4.07 36.88
CA ALA A 709 -52.47 -2.72 36.77
C ALA A 709 -51.59 -2.39 37.98
N ARG A 710 -50.64 -1.46 37.82
CA ARG A 710 -50.27 -0.45 38.83
C ARG A 710 -49.62 0.75 38.15
N GLY A 711 -50.07 1.94 38.54
CA GLY A 711 -49.72 3.22 37.91
C GLY A 711 -48.51 3.93 38.55
N PRO A 712 -48.26 5.18 38.12
CA PRO A 712 -47.01 5.91 38.38
C PRO A 712 -47.01 6.73 39.68
N ALA A 713 -45.84 7.26 40.04
CA ALA A 713 -45.71 8.28 41.09
C ALA A 713 -44.60 9.29 40.74
N GLU A 714 -44.99 10.51 40.37
CA GLU A 714 -44.18 11.72 40.60
C GLU A 714 -44.35 12.18 42.05
N LEU A 715 -43.33 12.82 42.65
CA LEU A 715 -43.42 14.21 43.18
C LEU A 715 -42.28 14.61 44.16
N LEU A 716 -41.98 15.93 44.16
CA LEU A 716 -41.40 16.80 45.22
C LEU A 716 -39.87 16.95 45.42
N ARG A 717 -39.38 18.17 45.07
CA ARG A 717 -38.43 19.01 45.85
C ARG A 717 -39.19 19.76 46.97
N PRO A 718 -38.64 20.70 47.81
CA PRO A 718 -37.26 21.22 48.05
C PRO A 718 -36.90 21.17 49.57
N PRO A 719 -36.11 22.06 50.26
CA PRO A 719 -35.16 23.14 49.87
C PRO A 719 -33.81 23.23 50.64
N GLY A 720 -32.89 24.11 50.18
CA GLY A 720 -32.19 25.06 51.08
C GLY A 720 -30.78 24.77 51.68
N ARG A 721 -29.73 25.21 50.96
CA ARG A 721 -28.40 25.79 51.35
C ARG A 721 -28.08 26.11 52.85
N PRO A 722 -26.78 26.19 53.29
CA PRO A 722 -25.69 26.87 52.55
C PRO A 722 -24.23 26.34 52.64
N HIS A 723 -23.41 26.90 51.73
CA HIS A 723 -21.94 27.04 51.67
C HIS A 723 -21.02 26.30 52.67
N GLN A 724 -20.07 25.54 52.10
CA GLN A 724 -18.65 25.79 52.37
C GLN A 724 -17.78 25.50 51.13
N SER A 725 -16.69 26.24 51.00
CA SER A 725 -15.83 26.32 49.81
C SER A 725 -14.51 25.58 50.00
N LEU A 726 -14.11 24.74 49.04
CA LEU A 726 -12.71 24.38 48.81
C LEU A 726 -12.42 24.36 47.31
N LEU A 727 -11.25 24.89 46.93
CA LEU A 727 -10.87 25.19 45.55
C LEU A 727 -10.00 24.06 44.95
N HIS A 728 -10.19 23.81 43.65
CA HIS A 728 -9.19 23.15 42.80
C HIS A 728 -7.92 24.01 42.68
N PRO A 729 -6.76 23.36 42.54
CA PRO A 729 -5.73 23.87 41.63
C PRO A 729 -5.02 22.76 40.84
N CYS A 730 -5.37 22.57 39.57
CA CYS A 730 -4.60 21.77 38.59
C CYS A 730 -4.78 22.30 37.15
N GLN A 731 -4.42 23.57 36.93
CA GLN A 731 -4.29 24.18 35.60
C GLN A 731 -3.18 25.23 35.60
N ALA A 732 -1.91 24.79 35.52
CA ALA A 732 -0.75 25.66 35.26
C ALA A 732 0.51 24.82 34.94
N LEU A 733 0.56 24.13 33.80
CA LEU A 733 1.79 23.54 33.26
C LEU A 733 1.69 23.28 31.74
N TYR A 734 1.36 24.34 30.98
CA TYR A 734 1.57 24.41 29.52
C TYR A 734 1.68 25.87 29.08
N ARG A 735 2.92 26.39 29.11
CA ARG A 735 3.43 27.55 28.37
C ARG A 735 4.95 27.45 28.28
#